data_AF-A0AAV5C7Z0-F1
#
_entry.id   AF-A0AAV5C7Z0-F1
#
_cell.length_a   1.000
_cell.length_b   1.000
_cell.length_c   1.000
_cell.angle_alpha   90.00
_cell.angle_beta   90.00
_cell.angle_gamma   90.00
#
_symmetry.space_group_name_H-M   'P 1'
#
loop_
_entity.id
_entity.type
_entity.pdbx_description
1 polymer ?
#
loop_
_entity_poly.entity_id
_entity_poly.type
_entity_poly.pdbx_seq_one_letter_code
_entity_poly.pdbx_strand_id
1 'polypeptide(L)'
;MAAEDKDVDAFLADCSVSGDAAYAAARAMLERLHEPATRPAARRLLGAVRRRFAADPATGEDCFRTFHFRIHDVQLDPHIQGFQQRKKLTMMEIPSIFIPEDWSFTFYEGLNRHQDSIFRDKTVAELGCGNGWISIALAEKWSPSKVGISYPFDILHFQNPHYYRFIIFVISSKVYGLDINPRAVKIAWINLYLNALDDDGLPIYDGEGKTLLDRVEFHESDLLSYCRDNNIELDRIVGCIPQILNPNPEAMSKIITENSSEEFLYSLSNYCALQGFVEDQFGLGLIARAVEEGIAVIKPSGIMAGDTDISALVEIEKNSRHRFEFFMDLVGDQPICARTAWAYMKSGGRISHALSVYSCQLRQPNQVKKIFEFLRDGFREVSSSLDLSFDDDSVADEKIPFLAYLASFLKENKSNPCEPPAGCLNFRKLVAGFMKSYHHIPLTPDNVVVVFPSRAVAIENALQLFSPALAIVDEHLTRHLPKHWLTSLAIKGSADGNHAEDTVTVIEAPRQSDLLIELIRKLKPQVVVTGMAQFEAITSAAFENLLSITKDTLPSHAAILCGLVKNQVYSDLEVAFAISEDASVYKALSQTIELLEGHTSMISQHYYGCLFHELLAFQIADRRPQQERQPAEVIPQKMIGFSNSAMSTLKAAEFFVSDSSESSIIHMDLDRSFLPVPSAVNASVFESFVRQNITESETDVRSSIQQLVKESYGFPTDGCSEIIYGNTSLALFNKLVLCCIQRRGSDFKIEPKVLADTLKNVSRPWVYISGPTINPTGFLYSDSDIRDLLSVCAEYGARVVLDTSFSGLEYQTDGWSQWNLERSLSALNFSRPSFSAILLGELSFELTAAGHEFGFLILNDSSLIDTFYNFPSLSRPHSTLKYTFKRLLGLKNQKDEHFSNLMLDQKEELKNRANHLIKTLQSCGWDVASGCGGISMLAKPSAYIGKPFKVDGFECKLDGCNIREAILRATGLCINSSSWTGIPDYCRFSLALESSEFERAVGCITRFKEFVLGCNAQAQVNGT
;
A
#
# COMPACT_ATOMS: atom_id res chain seq x y z
N MET A 1 65.40 -40.74 -3.66
CA MET A 1 65.35 -41.01 -2.20
C MET A 1 65.69 -39.77 -1.39
N ALA A 2 66.94 -39.44 -0.99
CA ALA A 2 67.17 -38.34 -0.02
C ALA A 2 66.74 -36.90 -0.44
N ALA A 3 66.64 -36.61 -1.75
CA ALA A 3 66.08 -35.34 -2.25
C ALA A 3 64.55 -35.41 -2.47
N GLU A 4 64.04 -36.60 -2.78
CA GLU A 4 62.62 -36.86 -3.06
C GLU A 4 61.80 -36.86 -1.76
N ASP A 5 62.37 -37.40 -0.66
CA ASP A 5 61.75 -37.34 0.67
C ASP A 5 61.68 -35.90 1.20
N LYS A 6 62.66 -35.03 0.87
CA LYS A 6 62.63 -33.62 1.28
C LYS A 6 61.50 -32.82 0.62
N ASP A 7 61.26 -33.06 -0.66
CA ASP A 7 60.18 -32.36 -1.39
C ASP A 7 58.80 -32.86 -0.93
N VAL A 8 58.68 -34.15 -0.60
CA VAL A 8 57.46 -34.73 0.00
C VAL A 8 57.23 -34.16 1.40
N ASP A 9 58.24 -34.14 2.26
CA ASP A 9 58.13 -33.59 3.62
C ASP A 9 57.79 -32.10 3.61
N ALA A 10 58.35 -31.32 2.67
CA ALA A 10 58.01 -29.91 2.50
C ALA A 10 56.54 -29.72 2.08
N PHE A 11 56.08 -30.48 1.09
CA PHE A 11 54.69 -30.45 0.65
C PHE A 11 53.71 -30.84 1.78
N LEU A 12 54.03 -31.88 2.56
CA LEU A 12 53.21 -32.31 3.68
C LEU A 12 53.24 -31.32 4.85
N ALA A 13 54.37 -30.65 5.09
CA ALA A 13 54.47 -29.60 6.10
C ALA A 13 53.58 -28.39 5.76
N ASP A 14 53.49 -28.03 4.48
CA ASP A 14 52.60 -26.94 4.03
C ASP A 14 51.12 -27.34 4.18
N CYS A 15 50.77 -28.59 3.86
CA CYS A 15 49.39 -29.08 3.94
C CYS A 15 48.89 -29.27 5.38
N SER A 16 49.75 -29.52 6.38
CA SER A 16 49.33 -29.76 7.77
C SER A 16 48.86 -28.52 8.53
N VAL A 17 49.03 -27.33 7.95
CA VAL A 17 48.69 -26.05 8.59
C VAL A 17 47.19 -25.82 8.68
N SER A 18 46.43 -26.09 7.60
CA SER A 18 44.97 -25.98 7.53
C SER A 18 44.43 -26.55 6.21
N GLY A 19 43.12 -26.75 6.10
CA GLY A 19 42.46 -27.12 4.84
C GLY A 19 42.70 -26.11 3.70
N ASP A 20 42.76 -24.83 4.03
CA ASP A 20 43.09 -23.77 3.06
C ASP A 20 44.54 -23.84 2.60
N ALA A 21 45.48 -24.17 3.49
CA ALA A 21 46.89 -24.35 3.14
C ALA A 21 47.10 -25.60 2.27
N ALA A 22 46.42 -26.70 2.58
CA ALA A 22 46.40 -27.90 1.75
C ALA A 22 45.83 -27.63 0.34
N TYR A 23 44.75 -26.85 0.24
CA TYR A 23 44.21 -26.41 -1.05
C TYR A 23 45.19 -25.49 -1.80
N ALA A 24 45.83 -24.53 -1.13
CA ALA A 24 46.82 -23.66 -1.75
C ALA A 24 48.01 -24.46 -2.32
N ALA A 25 48.50 -25.46 -1.58
CA ALA A 25 49.52 -26.38 -2.04
C ALA A 25 49.04 -27.23 -3.25
N ALA A 26 47.78 -27.70 -3.22
CA ALA A 26 47.17 -28.41 -4.35
C ALA A 26 47.03 -27.50 -5.59
N ARG A 27 46.63 -26.24 -5.43
CA ARG A 27 46.56 -25.25 -6.50
C ARG A 27 47.93 -24.98 -7.12
N ALA A 28 48.96 -24.78 -6.32
CA ALA A 28 50.33 -24.64 -6.80
C ALA A 28 50.82 -25.89 -7.54
N MET A 29 50.41 -27.09 -7.08
CA MET A 29 50.68 -28.34 -7.78
C MET A 29 49.99 -28.39 -9.15
N LEU A 30 48.73 -27.95 -9.23
CA LEU A 30 47.96 -27.91 -10.47
C LEU A 30 48.61 -26.99 -11.51
N GLU A 31 49.07 -25.80 -11.12
CA GLU A 31 49.80 -24.88 -12.01
C GLU A 31 51.03 -25.57 -12.63
N ARG A 32 51.78 -26.34 -11.81
CA ARG A 32 52.93 -27.13 -12.28
C ARG A 32 52.53 -28.31 -13.17
N LEU A 33 51.34 -28.88 -12.98
CA LEU A 33 50.80 -29.96 -13.82
C LEU A 33 50.29 -29.44 -15.17
N HIS A 34 49.75 -28.23 -15.22
CA HIS A 34 49.32 -27.61 -16.48
C HIS A 34 50.51 -27.33 -17.40
N GLU A 35 51.62 -26.83 -16.86
CA GLU A 35 52.81 -26.49 -17.64
C GLU A 35 53.61 -27.76 -18.08
N PRO A 36 53.76 -28.04 -19.39
CA PRO A 36 54.41 -29.27 -19.88
C PRO A 36 55.85 -29.47 -19.37
N ALA A 37 56.59 -28.38 -19.14
CA ALA A 37 57.97 -28.44 -18.67
C ALA A 37 58.09 -28.94 -17.22
N THR A 38 57.12 -28.63 -16.36
CA THR A 38 57.14 -28.98 -14.92
C THR A 38 56.26 -30.16 -14.57
N ARG A 39 55.35 -30.55 -15.47
CA ARG A 39 54.37 -31.64 -15.29
C ARG A 39 54.99 -32.97 -14.84
N PRO A 40 56.08 -33.48 -15.44
CA PRO A 40 56.67 -34.76 -14.99
C PRO A 40 57.23 -34.71 -13.57
N ALA A 41 57.77 -33.57 -13.14
CA ALA A 41 58.25 -33.40 -11.77
C ALA A 41 57.10 -33.32 -10.77
N ALA A 42 56.02 -32.59 -11.10
CA ALA A 42 54.83 -32.49 -10.26
C ALA A 42 54.10 -33.84 -10.11
N ARG A 43 53.97 -34.61 -11.20
CA ARG A 43 53.33 -35.94 -11.16
C ARG A 43 54.15 -36.97 -10.37
N ARG A 44 55.48 -36.94 -10.46
CA ARG A 44 56.37 -37.76 -9.63
C ARG A 44 56.25 -37.43 -8.14
N LEU A 45 56.15 -36.15 -7.80
CA LEU A 45 55.92 -35.69 -6.42
C LEU A 45 54.59 -36.23 -5.86
N LEU A 46 53.48 -36.09 -6.59
CA LEU A 46 52.19 -36.68 -6.19
C LEU A 46 52.26 -38.22 -6.07
N GLY A 47 52.99 -38.89 -6.96
CA GLY A 47 53.24 -40.33 -6.89
C GLY A 47 54.07 -40.74 -5.67
N ALA A 48 55.04 -39.92 -5.25
CA ALA A 48 55.82 -40.12 -4.03
C ALA A 48 54.97 -39.90 -2.77
N VAL A 49 54.14 -38.84 -2.75
CA VAL A 49 53.16 -38.59 -1.68
C VAL A 49 52.19 -39.77 -1.53
N ARG A 50 51.62 -40.29 -2.63
CA ARG A 50 50.76 -41.48 -2.59
C ARG A 50 51.48 -42.70 -2.01
N ARG A 51 52.72 -42.98 -2.46
CA ARG A 51 53.51 -44.12 -1.97
C ARG A 51 53.84 -44.01 -0.48
N ARG A 52 54.05 -42.79 0.05
CA ARG A 52 54.33 -42.52 1.46
C ARG A 52 53.23 -43.03 2.40
N PHE A 53 51.98 -42.98 1.96
CA PHE A 53 50.80 -43.37 2.74
C PHE A 53 50.20 -44.73 2.33
N ALA A 54 50.72 -45.38 1.28
CA ALA A 54 50.22 -46.66 0.78
C ALA A 54 50.56 -47.88 1.68
N ALA A 55 51.42 -47.70 2.69
CA ALA A 55 51.96 -48.80 3.51
C ALA A 55 51.05 -49.23 4.69
N ASP A 56 50.06 -48.40 5.10
CA ASP A 56 49.14 -48.71 6.20
C ASP A 56 47.76 -48.04 6.00
N PRO A 57 46.66 -48.81 5.80
CA PRO A 57 45.30 -48.28 5.64
C PRO A 57 44.83 -47.39 6.81
N ALA A 58 45.32 -47.63 8.04
CA ALA A 58 44.95 -46.85 9.23
C ALA A 58 45.50 -45.41 9.17
N THR A 59 46.59 -45.18 8.42
CA THR A 59 47.13 -43.84 8.20
C THR A 59 46.33 -43.00 7.19
N GLY A 60 45.37 -43.58 6.46
CA GLY A 60 44.55 -42.86 5.48
C GLY A 60 43.50 -41.91 6.11
N GLU A 61 42.85 -42.34 7.20
CA GLU A 61 41.94 -41.47 7.97
C GLU A 61 42.72 -40.41 8.78
N ASP A 62 43.89 -40.78 9.31
CA ASP A 62 44.77 -39.85 10.02
C ASP A 62 45.39 -38.80 9.07
N CYS A 63 45.61 -39.16 7.80
CA CYS A 63 46.10 -38.25 6.76
C CYS A 63 45.08 -37.14 6.45
N PHE A 64 43.79 -37.47 6.35
CA PHE A 64 42.74 -36.47 6.15
C PHE A 64 42.62 -35.51 7.34
N ARG A 65 42.83 -36.00 8.57
CA ARG A 65 42.84 -35.17 9.79
C ARG A 65 44.11 -34.33 9.97
N THR A 66 45.26 -34.86 9.55
CA THR A 66 46.58 -34.25 9.81
C THR A 66 47.05 -33.33 8.69
N PHE A 67 46.73 -33.66 7.44
CA PHE A 67 47.19 -32.95 6.25
C PHE A 67 46.04 -32.35 5.43
N HIS A 68 44.78 -32.50 5.87
CA HIS A 68 43.59 -31.95 5.20
C HIS A 68 43.44 -32.36 3.73
N PHE A 69 44.02 -33.49 3.33
CA PHE A 69 43.76 -34.16 2.06
C PHE A 69 44.05 -35.66 2.19
N ARG A 70 43.56 -36.46 1.26
CA ARG A 70 44.01 -37.85 1.08
C ARG A 70 44.12 -38.20 -0.40
N ILE A 71 45.06 -39.07 -0.74
CA ILE A 71 45.15 -39.69 -2.07
C ILE A 71 44.91 -41.18 -1.88
N HIS A 72 43.88 -41.70 -2.53
CA HIS A 72 43.45 -43.08 -2.38
C HIS A 72 42.90 -43.61 -3.70
N ASP A 73 42.69 -44.93 -3.77
CA ASP A 73 42.17 -45.58 -4.98
C ASP A 73 40.67 -45.87 -4.82
N VAL A 74 39.84 -45.26 -5.66
CA VAL A 74 38.42 -45.57 -5.80
C VAL A 74 38.28 -46.80 -6.68
N GLN A 75 37.68 -47.88 -6.16
CA GLN A 75 37.45 -49.10 -6.94
C GLN A 75 36.28 -48.92 -7.90
N LEU A 76 36.50 -49.33 -9.15
CA LEU A 76 35.43 -49.46 -10.14
C LEU A 76 34.96 -50.93 -10.13
N ASP A 77 33.65 -51.18 -10.22
CA ASP A 77 33.08 -52.53 -10.10
C ASP A 77 33.80 -53.55 -11.02
N PRO A 78 34.33 -54.67 -10.46
CA PRO A 78 35.10 -55.68 -11.19
C PRO A 78 34.31 -56.45 -12.26
N HIS A 79 32.98 -56.36 -12.30
CA HIS A 79 32.15 -56.94 -13.36
C HIS A 79 32.02 -56.04 -14.61
N ILE A 80 32.57 -54.83 -14.58
CA ILE A 80 32.49 -53.85 -15.67
C ILE A 80 33.72 -53.95 -16.58
N GLN A 81 33.54 -54.42 -17.82
CA GLN A 81 34.59 -54.43 -18.85
C GLN A 81 34.76 -53.03 -19.48
N GLY A 82 35.69 -52.23 -18.97
CA GLY A 82 36.13 -50.97 -19.58
C GLY A 82 37.30 -51.13 -20.57
N PHE A 83 37.59 -50.08 -21.35
CA PHE A 83 38.52 -50.10 -22.49
C PHE A 83 39.98 -50.44 -22.14
N GLN A 84 40.44 -50.15 -20.91
CA GLN A 84 41.76 -50.52 -20.40
C GLN A 84 41.74 -51.55 -19.24
N GLN A 85 40.60 -52.16 -18.91
CA GLN A 85 40.45 -53.02 -17.71
C GLN A 85 40.96 -52.34 -16.41
N ARG A 86 40.95 -51.01 -16.36
CA ARG A 86 41.37 -50.23 -15.18
C ARG A 86 40.36 -50.46 -14.07
N LYS A 87 40.79 -51.13 -13.00
CA LYS A 87 39.94 -51.54 -11.87
C LYS A 87 39.79 -50.45 -10.80
N LYS A 88 40.56 -49.36 -10.91
CA LYS A 88 40.63 -48.31 -9.89
C LYS A 88 41.03 -46.95 -10.49
N LEU A 89 40.52 -45.88 -9.90
CA LEU A 89 40.96 -44.49 -10.15
C LEU A 89 41.71 -43.97 -8.93
N THR A 90 42.87 -43.34 -9.15
CA THR A 90 43.59 -42.67 -8.06
C THR A 90 43.02 -41.27 -7.89
N MET A 91 42.45 -40.97 -6.73
CA MET A 91 41.72 -39.73 -6.44
C MET A 91 42.32 -39.02 -5.22
N MET A 92 42.59 -37.73 -5.39
CA MET A 92 42.84 -36.76 -4.33
C MET A 92 41.52 -36.15 -3.85
N GLU A 93 41.37 -36.06 -2.55
CA GLU A 93 40.20 -35.51 -1.86
C GLU A 93 40.63 -34.50 -0.81
N ILE A 94 39.79 -33.50 -0.57
CA ILE A 94 39.93 -32.49 0.48
C ILE A 94 38.56 -32.29 1.18
N PRO A 95 38.51 -31.81 2.43
CA PRO A 95 37.26 -31.72 3.20
C PRO A 95 36.22 -30.75 2.63
N SER A 96 36.65 -29.71 1.89
CA SER A 96 35.77 -28.73 1.23
C SER A 96 35.01 -29.23 -0.03
N ILE A 97 35.11 -30.52 -0.39
CA ILE A 97 34.45 -31.13 -1.55
C ILE A 97 33.76 -32.43 -1.11
N PHE A 98 32.60 -32.75 -1.70
CA PHE A 98 31.96 -34.04 -1.50
C PHE A 98 32.86 -35.22 -1.87
N ILE A 99 32.88 -36.22 -0.99
CA ILE A 99 33.61 -37.47 -1.14
C ILE A 99 32.73 -38.45 -1.95
N PRO A 100 33.30 -39.39 -2.72
CA PRO A 100 32.56 -40.51 -3.28
C PRO A 100 31.91 -41.33 -2.15
N GLU A 101 30.61 -41.10 -1.93
CA GLU A 101 29.76 -41.79 -0.94
C GLU A 101 28.80 -42.76 -1.63
N ASP A 102 28.11 -43.62 -0.86
CA ASP A 102 27.22 -44.68 -1.36
C ASP A 102 26.21 -44.21 -2.41
N TRP A 103 25.70 -42.97 -2.30
CA TRP A 103 24.79 -42.38 -3.29
C TRP A 103 25.47 -42.16 -4.65
N SER A 104 26.69 -41.64 -4.66
CA SER A 104 27.44 -41.39 -5.90
C SER A 104 27.82 -42.69 -6.62
N PHE A 105 28.11 -43.75 -5.87
CA PHE A 105 28.28 -45.11 -6.42
C PHE A 105 26.97 -45.65 -6.99
N THR A 106 25.85 -45.48 -6.27
CA THR A 106 24.52 -45.90 -6.73
C THR A 106 24.11 -45.16 -8.02
N PHE A 107 24.40 -43.87 -8.11
CA PHE A 107 24.19 -43.06 -9.31
C PHE A 107 25.04 -43.57 -10.49
N TYR A 108 26.34 -43.80 -10.27
CA TYR A 108 27.22 -44.36 -11.29
C TYR A 108 26.80 -45.78 -11.72
N GLU A 109 26.35 -46.62 -10.79
CA GLU A 109 25.73 -47.92 -11.11
C GLU A 109 24.48 -47.76 -11.98
N GLY A 110 23.61 -46.80 -11.68
CA GLY A 110 22.44 -46.46 -12.48
C GLY A 110 22.81 -46.14 -13.94
N LEU A 111 23.78 -45.24 -14.13
CA LEU A 111 24.33 -44.90 -15.46
C LEU A 111 24.87 -46.14 -16.20
N ASN A 112 25.37 -47.14 -15.47
CA ASN A 112 25.94 -48.38 -16.00
C ASN A 112 24.90 -49.46 -16.35
N ARG A 113 23.63 -49.34 -15.94
CA ARG A 113 22.58 -50.34 -16.22
C ARG A 113 22.10 -50.33 -17.68
N HIS A 114 22.48 -49.32 -18.45
CA HIS A 114 22.11 -49.17 -19.86
C HIS A 114 23.13 -49.80 -20.81
N GLN A 115 22.68 -50.24 -22.00
CA GLN A 115 23.53 -50.84 -23.03
C GLN A 115 24.64 -49.87 -23.50
N ASP A 116 25.75 -50.42 -24.01
CA ASP A 116 27.00 -49.72 -24.41
C ASP A 116 26.84 -48.49 -25.35
N SER A 117 25.64 -48.25 -25.88
CA SER A 117 25.33 -47.20 -26.87
C SER A 117 24.97 -45.83 -26.28
N ILE A 118 24.70 -45.68 -24.99
CA ILE A 118 24.07 -44.45 -24.47
C ILE A 118 25.01 -43.25 -24.25
N PHE A 119 26.30 -43.49 -23.99
CA PHE A 119 27.33 -42.45 -23.76
C PHE A 119 28.48 -42.49 -24.77
N ARG A 120 28.57 -43.56 -25.57
CA ARG A 120 29.59 -43.70 -26.60
C ARG A 120 29.38 -42.65 -27.70
N ASP A 121 30.45 -41.97 -28.07
CA ASP A 121 30.48 -40.91 -29.10
C ASP A 121 29.57 -39.71 -28.82
N LYS A 122 29.27 -39.46 -27.54
CA LYS A 122 28.39 -38.37 -27.09
C LYS A 122 29.16 -37.26 -26.39
N THR A 123 28.69 -36.04 -26.57
CA THR A 123 29.12 -34.89 -25.75
C THR A 123 28.24 -34.83 -24.49
N VAL A 124 28.85 -34.95 -23.32
CA VAL A 124 28.13 -35.12 -22.03
C VAL A 124 28.52 -33.98 -21.10
N ALA A 125 27.56 -33.39 -20.39
CA ALA A 125 27.85 -32.53 -19.24
C ALA A 125 27.43 -33.23 -17.95
N GLU A 126 28.29 -33.21 -16.94
CA GLU A 126 28.00 -33.61 -15.57
C GLU A 126 27.80 -32.35 -14.70
N LEU A 127 26.60 -32.15 -14.15
CA LEU A 127 26.29 -31.10 -13.20
C LEU A 127 26.63 -31.53 -11.77
N GLY A 128 27.40 -30.70 -11.07
CA GLY A 128 27.87 -30.99 -9.71
C GLY A 128 28.96 -32.07 -9.71
N CYS A 129 29.97 -31.92 -10.57
CA CYS A 129 30.97 -32.97 -10.77
C CYS A 129 31.89 -33.22 -9.57
N GLY A 130 31.91 -32.33 -8.57
CA GLY A 130 32.71 -32.49 -7.36
C GLY A 130 34.20 -32.70 -7.65
N ASN A 131 34.79 -33.79 -7.14
CA ASN A 131 36.19 -34.13 -7.37
C ASN A 131 36.46 -34.76 -8.77
N GLY A 132 35.44 -34.86 -9.63
CA GLY A 132 35.53 -35.28 -11.03
C GLY A 132 35.56 -36.79 -11.28
N TRP A 133 35.39 -37.64 -10.26
CA TRP A 133 35.57 -39.09 -10.40
C TRP A 133 34.61 -39.74 -11.38
N ILE A 134 33.33 -39.32 -11.39
CA ILE A 134 32.30 -39.83 -12.32
C ILE A 134 32.62 -39.39 -13.75
N SER A 135 32.92 -38.11 -13.98
CA SER A 135 33.38 -37.59 -15.27
C SER A 135 34.56 -38.38 -15.84
N ILE A 136 35.57 -38.69 -15.01
CA ILE A 136 36.74 -39.48 -15.41
C ILE A 136 36.34 -40.94 -15.70
N ALA A 137 35.50 -41.55 -14.86
CA ALA A 137 35.01 -42.91 -15.04
C ALA A 137 34.14 -43.07 -16.31
N LEU A 138 33.29 -42.08 -16.60
CA LEU A 138 32.49 -42.01 -17.82
C LEU A 138 33.40 -41.99 -19.06
N ALA A 139 34.45 -41.16 -19.05
CA ALA A 139 35.39 -41.07 -20.16
C ALA A 139 36.22 -42.35 -20.34
N GLU A 140 36.67 -42.98 -19.24
CA GLU A 140 37.38 -44.26 -19.25
C GLU A 140 36.53 -45.40 -19.83
N LYS A 141 35.23 -45.45 -19.47
CA LYS A 141 34.36 -46.55 -19.90
C LYS A 141 33.89 -46.41 -21.35
N TRP A 142 33.41 -45.23 -21.75
CA TRP A 142 32.69 -45.08 -23.02
C TRP A 142 33.43 -44.32 -24.11
N SER A 143 34.65 -43.81 -23.85
CA SER A 143 35.58 -43.23 -24.84
C SER A 143 34.85 -42.52 -25.99
N PRO A 144 34.28 -41.32 -25.75
CA PRO A 144 33.52 -40.61 -26.77
C PRO A 144 34.39 -40.37 -28.03
N SER A 145 34.11 -41.05 -29.16
CA SER A 145 35.04 -41.08 -30.31
C SER A 145 34.91 -39.87 -31.25
N LYS A 146 36.01 -39.62 -31.99
CA LYS A 146 36.13 -39.90 -33.44
C LYS A 146 37.60 -39.89 -33.89
N VAL A 147 38.03 -40.94 -34.60
CA VAL A 147 39.18 -40.91 -35.53
C VAL A 147 38.69 -41.19 -36.94
N GLY A 148 39.19 -40.43 -37.92
CA GLY A 148 39.04 -40.74 -39.34
C GLY A 148 40.18 -40.13 -40.16
N ILE A 149 41.27 -40.88 -40.31
CA ILE A 149 42.33 -40.63 -41.31
C ILE A 149 41.78 -41.07 -42.67
N SER A 150 41.93 -40.26 -43.73
CA SER A 150 41.82 -40.74 -45.12
C SER A 150 43.14 -40.51 -45.88
N TYR A 151 43.64 -41.57 -46.52
CA TYR A 151 44.85 -41.65 -47.34
C TYR A 151 44.88 -40.65 -48.53
N PRO A 152 46.07 -40.34 -49.10
CA PRO A 152 46.19 -39.46 -50.27
C PRO A 152 45.88 -40.22 -51.57
N PHE A 153 45.02 -39.67 -52.43
CA PHE A 153 44.93 -40.06 -53.84
C PHE A 153 45.24 -38.83 -54.72
N ASP A 154 46.08 -39.06 -55.72
CA ASP A 154 46.62 -38.08 -56.65
C ASP A 154 45.56 -37.24 -57.37
N ILE A 155 45.83 -35.93 -57.45
CA ILE A 155 45.07 -34.97 -58.26
C ILE A 155 45.53 -35.11 -59.71
N LEU A 156 44.66 -35.64 -60.59
CA LEU A 156 44.68 -35.30 -62.00
C LEU A 156 44.14 -33.87 -62.16
N HIS A 157 44.99 -32.99 -62.70
CA HIS A 157 44.66 -31.62 -63.06
C HIS A 157 43.45 -31.55 -64.01
N PHE A 158 42.39 -30.87 -63.58
CA PHE A 158 41.48 -30.17 -64.49
C PHE A 158 41.28 -28.74 -64.02
N GLN A 159 41.50 -27.81 -64.95
CA GLN A 159 41.37 -26.37 -64.80
C GLN A 159 39.88 -25.97 -64.76
N ASN A 160 39.37 -25.48 -63.61
CA ASN A 160 38.37 -24.40 -63.59
C ASN A 160 38.18 -23.83 -62.16
N PRO A 161 38.01 -22.50 -61.98
CA PRO A 161 38.04 -21.85 -60.67
C PRO A 161 36.62 -21.49 -60.19
N HIS A 162 35.92 -22.40 -59.52
CA HIS A 162 34.82 -22.07 -58.60
C HIS A 162 34.84 -23.06 -57.44
N TYR A 163 35.53 -22.67 -56.36
CA TYR A 163 35.74 -23.49 -55.16
C TYR A 163 34.48 -23.58 -54.30
N TYR A 164 33.99 -24.81 -54.13
CA TYR A 164 33.18 -25.24 -52.99
C TYR A 164 34.07 -25.26 -51.74
N ARG A 165 33.60 -24.66 -50.63
CA ARG A 165 34.25 -24.75 -49.32
C ARG A 165 33.51 -25.80 -48.48
N PHE A 166 33.99 -27.03 -48.50
CA PHE A 166 33.60 -28.05 -47.50
C PHE A 166 34.31 -27.72 -46.19
N ILE A 167 33.56 -27.32 -45.16
CA ILE A 167 34.06 -27.29 -43.78
C ILE A 167 33.67 -28.63 -43.16
N ILE A 168 34.65 -29.53 -42.98
CA ILE A 168 34.47 -30.70 -42.12
C ILE A 168 34.61 -30.17 -40.68
N PHE A 169 33.48 -29.96 -39.98
CA PHE A 169 33.50 -29.78 -38.54
C PHE A 169 33.79 -31.13 -37.90
N VAL A 170 35.02 -31.32 -37.43
CA VAL A 170 35.35 -32.40 -36.48
C VAL A 170 34.84 -31.93 -35.12
N ILE A 171 33.63 -32.31 -34.75
CA ILE A 171 33.10 -32.07 -33.40
C ILE A 171 33.78 -33.10 -32.48
N SER A 172 34.59 -32.62 -31.53
CA SER A 172 35.24 -33.46 -30.52
C SER A 172 34.21 -33.83 -29.45
N SER A 173 33.91 -35.11 -29.31
CA SER A 173 33.04 -35.62 -28.25
C SER A 173 33.81 -35.60 -26.92
N LYS A 174 33.29 -34.90 -25.90
CA LYS A 174 33.93 -34.70 -24.59
C LYS A 174 32.96 -34.84 -23.42
N VAL A 175 33.50 -35.12 -22.24
CA VAL A 175 32.78 -35.02 -20.96
C VAL A 175 33.17 -33.70 -20.28
N TYR A 176 32.19 -32.84 -20.02
CA TYR A 176 32.35 -31.58 -19.30
C TYR A 176 31.85 -31.76 -17.86
N GLY A 177 32.76 -31.74 -16.90
CA GLY A 177 32.38 -31.65 -15.49
C GLY A 177 32.18 -30.19 -15.09
N LEU A 178 30.98 -29.86 -14.62
CA LEU A 178 30.56 -28.51 -14.28
C LEU A 178 30.27 -28.42 -12.78
N ASP A 179 30.89 -27.48 -12.10
CA ASP A 179 30.68 -27.27 -10.67
C ASP A 179 30.74 -25.78 -10.32
N ILE A 180 29.89 -25.35 -9.38
CA ILE A 180 29.89 -23.97 -8.88
C ILE A 180 31.01 -23.73 -7.86
N ASN A 181 31.55 -24.81 -7.24
CA ASN A 181 32.63 -24.73 -6.28
C ASN A 181 33.99 -24.66 -7.00
N PRO A 182 34.73 -23.52 -6.93
CA PRO A 182 36.02 -23.38 -7.62
C PRO A 182 37.13 -24.27 -7.04
N ARG A 183 36.96 -24.83 -5.84
CA ARG A 183 37.87 -25.84 -5.29
C ARG A 183 37.64 -27.20 -5.92
N ALA A 184 36.38 -27.57 -6.14
CA ALA A 184 35.97 -28.81 -6.79
C ALA A 184 36.60 -28.96 -8.18
N VAL A 185 36.45 -27.93 -9.03
CA VAL A 185 37.01 -27.90 -10.39
C VAL A 185 38.53 -28.10 -10.40
N LYS A 186 39.28 -27.43 -9.50
CA LYS A 186 40.74 -27.56 -9.47
C LYS A 186 41.19 -28.94 -9.00
N ILE A 187 40.53 -29.51 -8.00
CA ILE A 187 40.84 -30.88 -7.55
C ILE A 187 40.47 -31.90 -8.63
N ALA A 188 39.37 -31.69 -9.36
CA ALA A 188 39.00 -32.52 -10.51
C ALA A 188 40.06 -32.53 -11.60
N TRP A 189 40.68 -31.38 -11.90
CA TRP A 189 41.82 -31.32 -12.82
C TRP A 189 43.06 -32.08 -12.30
N ILE A 190 43.40 -31.98 -11.01
CA ILE A 190 44.51 -32.77 -10.42
C ILE A 190 44.22 -34.27 -10.55
N ASN A 191 42.98 -34.68 -10.28
CA ASN A 191 42.53 -36.05 -10.40
C ASN A 191 42.57 -36.56 -11.85
N LEU A 192 42.26 -35.70 -12.82
CA LEU A 192 42.45 -36.02 -14.23
C LEU A 192 43.92 -36.30 -14.54
N TYR A 193 44.85 -35.46 -14.07
CA TYR A 193 46.29 -35.69 -14.25
C TYR A 193 46.82 -36.95 -13.55
N LEU A 194 46.29 -37.30 -12.36
CA LEU A 194 46.64 -38.52 -11.65
C LEU A 194 46.31 -39.78 -12.45
N ASN A 195 45.24 -39.74 -13.24
CA ASN A 195 44.75 -40.88 -14.03
C ASN A 195 45.18 -40.83 -15.51
N ALA A 196 45.47 -39.65 -16.06
CA ALA A 196 45.91 -39.47 -17.44
C ALA A 196 47.42 -39.65 -17.64
N LEU A 197 48.22 -39.58 -16.58
CA LEU A 197 49.67 -39.71 -16.60
C LEU A 197 50.13 -40.91 -15.77
N ASP A 198 51.19 -41.57 -16.21
CA ASP A 198 51.87 -42.58 -15.41
C ASP A 198 52.68 -41.96 -14.25
N ASP A 199 53.33 -42.80 -13.45
CA ASP A 199 54.09 -42.33 -12.28
C ASP A 199 55.35 -41.52 -12.63
N ASP A 200 55.84 -41.61 -13.87
CA ASP A 200 56.95 -40.80 -14.38
C ASP A 200 56.44 -39.49 -15.03
N GLY A 201 55.12 -39.31 -15.14
CA GLY A 201 54.47 -38.14 -15.71
C GLY A 201 54.37 -38.15 -17.23
N LEU A 202 54.50 -39.33 -17.85
CA LEU A 202 54.25 -39.51 -19.27
C LEU A 202 52.75 -39.77 -19.52
N PRO A 203 52.18 -39.27 -20.64
CA PRO A 203 50.78 -39.50 -20.95
C PRO A 203 50.45 -40.97 -21.19
N ILE A 204 49.35 -41.41 -20.61
CA ILE A 204 48.76 -42.74 -20.84
C ILE A 204 47.82 -42.62 -22.03
N TYR A 205 48.16 -43.35 -23.09
CA TYR A 205 47.37 -43.40 -24.31
C TYR A 205 46.40 -44.58 -24.31
N ASP A 206 45.19 -44.35 -24.79
CA ASP A 206 44.20 -45.38 -25.10
C ASP A 206 44.46 -46.03 -26.47
N GLY A 207 43.61 -46.99 -26.85
CA GLY A 207 43.70 -47.69 -28.13
C GLY A 207 43.53 -46.81 -29.38
N GLU A 208 43.12 -45.54 -29.22
CA GLU A 208 42.97 -44.54 -30.27
C GLU A 208 44.14 -43.53 -30.29
N GLY A 209 45.14 -43.70 -29.42
CA GLY A 209 46.26 -42.76 -29.29
C GLY A 209 45.86 -41.43 -28.65
N LYS A 210 44.75 -41.40 -27.89
CA LYS A 210 44.29 -40.25 -27.11
C LYS A 210 44.49 -40.48 -25.62
N THR A 211 44.50 -39.41 -24.85
CA THR A 211 44.65 -39.45 -23.40
C THR A 211 43.34 -39.02 -22.73
N LEU A 212 43.17 -39.28 -21.44
CA LEU A 212 42.02 -38.71 -20.71
C LEU A 212 41.99 -37.17 -20.75
N LEU A 213 43.15 -36.51 -20.89
CA LEU A 213 43.25 -35.05 -21.06
C LEU A 213 42.62 -34.56 -22.37
N ASP A 214 42.46 -35.44 -23.36
CA ASP A 214 41.77 -35.12 -24.61
C ASP A 214 40.25 -35.30 -24.51
N ARG A 215 39.76 -35.97 -23.46
CA ARG A 215 38.38 -36.49 -23.35
C ARG A 215 37.54 -35.82 -22.26
N VAL A 216 38.18 -35.26 -21.22
CA VAL A 216 37.49 -34.65 -20.07
C VAL A 216 37.98 -33.22 -19.86
N GLU A 217 37.05 -32.31 -19.55
CA GLU A 217 37.34 -30.95 -19.09
C GLU A 217 36.50 -30.61 -17.87
N PHE A 218 37.05 -29.76 -17.00
CA PHE A 218 36.33 -29.26 -15.81
C PHE A 218 36.28 -27.74 -15.82
N HIS A 219 35.10 -27.19 -15.57
CA HIS A 219 34.87 -25.75 -15.61
C HIS A 219 34.02 -25.28 -14.44
N GLU A 220 34.31 -24.07 -13.94
CA GLU A 220 33.45 -23.38 -13.00
C GLU A 220 32.19 -22.91 -13.72
N SER A 221 31.01 -23.34 -13.26
CA SER A 221 29.74 -23.07 -13.94
C SER A 221 28.58 -23.09 -12.96
N ASP A 222 27.74 -22.06 -13.00
CA ASP A 222 26.39 -22.12 -12.43
C ASP A 222 25.50 -22.91 -13.40
N LEU A 223 25.24 -24.17 -13.06
CA LEU A 223 24.53 -25.15 -13.90
C LEU A 223 25.16 -25.23 -15.31
N LEU A 224 24.40 -24.89 -16.37
CA LEU A 224 24.82 -25.02 -17.77
C LEU A 224 25.31 -23.70 -18.39
N SER A 225 25.50 -22.65 -17.57
CA SER A 225 25.97 -21.33 -18.02
C SER A 225 27.25 -21.41 -18.85
N TYR A 226 28.26 -22.18 -18.43
CA TYR A 226 29.49 -22.36 -19.21
C TYR A 226 29.22 -22.91 -20.62
N CYS A 227 28.34 -23.92 -20.74
CA CYS A 227 27.99 -24.49 -22.04
C CYS A 227 27.23 -23.48 -22.92
N ARG A 228 26.35 -22.67 -22.33
CA ARG A 228 25.61 -21.62 -23.04
C ARG A 228 26.54 -20.53 -23.56
N ASP A 229 27.39 -19.99 -22.70
CA ASP A 229 28.29 -18.89 -23.02
C ASP A 229 29.33 -19.28 -24.08
N ASN A 230 29.71 -20.57 -24.12
CA ASN A 230 30.65 -21.12 -25.09
C ASN A 230 29.98 -21.81 -26.29
N ASN A 231 28.65 -21.74 -26.44
CA ASN A 231 27.88 -22.39 -27.50
C ASN A 231 28.18 -23.90 -27.68
N ILE A 232 28.29 -24.62 -26.56
CA ILE A 232 28.56 -26.06 -26.54
C ILE A 232 27.24 -26.82 -26.67
N GLU A 233 27.10 -27.61 -27.74
CA GLU A 233 25.95 -28.49 -27.92
C GLU A 233 26.15 -29.86 -27.27
N LEU A 234 25.23 -30.23 -26.37
CA LEU A 234 25.28 -31.44 -25.58
C LEU A 234 24.36 -32.54 -26.14
N ASP A 235 24.85 -33.77 -26.17
CA ASP A 235 24.04 -34.97 -26.45
C ASP A 235 23.38 -35.50 -25.18
N ARG A 236 24.00 -35.26 -24.02
CA ARG A 236 23.52 -35.70 -22.70
C ARG A 236 23.86 -34.71 -21.60
N ILE A 237 22.94 -34.57 -20.66
CA ILE A 237 23.19 -33.89 -19.38
C ILE A 237 22.91 -34.91 -18.27
N VAL A 238 23.89 -35.12 -17.40
CA VAL A 238 23.82 -35.97 -16.22
C VAL A 238 24.25 -35.14 -15.02
N GLY A 239 23.95 -35.56 -13.80
CA GLY A 239 24.45 -34.88 -12.62
C GLY A 239 23.72 -35.26 -11.37
N CYS A 240 24.42 -35.13 -10.25
CA CYS A 240 23.87 -35.30 -8.92
C CYS A 240 24.09 -33.97 -8.19
N ILE A 241 23.02 -33.20 -7.98
CA ILE A 241 23.07 -31.95 -7.23
C ILE A 241 22.75 -32.30 -5.76
N PRO A 242 23.73 -32.32 -4.84
CA PRO A 242 23.50 -32.74 -3.46
C PRO A 242 22.54 -31.78 -2.71
N GLN A 243 21.72 -32.32 -1.80
CA GLN A 243 20.65 -31.61 -1.07
C GLN A 243 20.90 -31.64 0.46
N ILE A 244 20.41 -30.61 1.21
CA ILE A 244 20.34 -30.41 2.70
C ILE A 244 21.49 -29.54 3.31
N LEU A 245 21.39 -28.66 4.34
CA LEU A 245 20.39 -27.78 5.02
C LEU A 245 21.19 -26.68 5.79
N ASN A 246 20.68 -25.44 5.81
CA ASN A 246 20.91 -24.34 6.78
C ASN A 246 21.86 -23.16 6.40
N PRO A 247 21.41 -21.87 6.48
CA PRO A 247 22.10 -20.71 5.89
C PRO A 247 22.70 -19.72 6.93
N ASN A 248 23.73 -18.97 6.53
CA ASN A 248 23.96 -17.61 7.05
C ASN A 248 23.95 -16.58 5.88
N PRO A 249 22.94 -15.69 5.80
CA PRO A 249 22.75 -14.75 4.70
C PRO A 249 23.71 -13.54 4.65
N GLU A 250 24.47 -13.23 5.70
CA GLU A 250 25.31 -12.02 5.70
C GLU A 250 26.61 -12.15 4.87
N ALA A 251 26.97 -13.36 4.42
CA ALA A 251 28.22 -13.63 3.70
C ALA A 251 28.10 -13.64 2.15
N MET A 252 26.93 -13.96 1.60
CA MET A 252 26.80 -14.38 0.19
C MET A 252 26.80 -13.25 -0.85
N SER A 253 26.39 -12.03 -0.49
CA SER A 253 26.35 -10.91 -1.46
C SER A 253 27.67 -10.16 -1.60
N LYS A 254 28.72 -10.56 -0.87
CA LYS A 254 30.03 -9.88 -0.94
C LYS A 254 31.20 -10.72 -1.41
N ILE A 255 31.24 -12.06 -1.29
CA ILE A 255 32.46 -12.83 -1.60
C ILE A 255 32.14 -14.30 -1.98
N ILE A 256 31.91 -14.62 -3.26
CA ILE A 256 32.25 -15.98 -3.76
C ILE A 256 33.66 -15.84 -4.35
N THR A 257 34.66 -16.19 -3.55
CA THR A 257 36.05 -16.26 -3.99
C THR A 257 36.64 -17.54 -3.44
N GLU A 258 37.75 -18.02 -3.98
CA GLU A 258 38.46 -19.20 -3.45
C GLU A 258 38.81 -19.11 -1.95
N ASN A 259 38.73 -17.91 -1.36
CA ASN A 259 39.02 -17.60 0.04
C ASN A 259 37.81 -17.76 0.99
N SER A 260 36.64 -18.23 0.50
CA SER A 260 35.49 -18.49 1.36
C SER A 260 35.73 -19.69 2.28
N SER A 261 35.04 -19.77 3.42
CA SER A 261 35.31 -20.81 4.44
C SER A 261 35.03 -22.23 3.92
N GLU A 262 35.75 -23.21 4.45
CA GLU A 262 35.64 -24.63 4.07
C GLU A 262 34.20 -25.17 4.21
N GLU A 263 33.50 -24.83 5.30
CA GLU A 263 32.09 -25.19 5.55
C GLU A 263 31.13 -24.49 4.55
N PHE A 264 31.44 -23.26 4.16
CA PHE A 264 30.66 -22.51 3.17
C PHE A 264 30.85 -23.07 1.76
N LEU A 265 32.06 -23.48 1.38
CA LEU A 265 32.33 -24.10 0.08
C LEU A 265 31.75 -25.51 -0.02
N TYR A 266 31.77 -26.25 1.08
CA TYR A 266 31.08 -27.53 1.19
C TYR A 266 29.56 -27.35 0.99
N SER A 267 28.93 -26.34 1.62
CA SER A 267 27.50 -26.04 1.43
C SER A 267 27.15 -25.42 0.08
N LEU A 268 28.06 -24.68 -0.57
CA LEU A 268 27.90 -24.19 -1.96
C LEU A 268 27.83 -25.31 -2.99
N SER A 269 28.51 -26.43 -2.72
CA SER A 269 28.45 -27.64 -3.56
C SER A 269 27.02 -28.22 -3.65
N ASN A 270 26.09 -27.72 -2.82
CA ASN A 270 24.64 -28.03 -2.84
C ASN A 270 23.80 -27.02 -3.67
N TYR A 271 24.40 -26.15 -4.49
CA TYR A 271 23.70 -25.21 -5.39
C TYR A 271 22.60 -24.35 -4.70
N CYS A 272 22.92 -23.67 -3.60
CA CYS A 272 21.95 -22.83 -2.88
C CYS A 272 21.71 -21.45 -3.54
N ALA A 273 20.46 -21.09 -3.80
CA ALA A 273 20.01 -19.71 -4.11
C ALA A 273 18.82 -19.25 -3.23
N LEU A 274 18.69 -17.93 -3.08
CA LEU A 274 17.89 -17.10 -2.15
C LEU A 274 16.43 -17.52 -1.76
N GLN A 275 16.11 -17.20 -0.50
CA GLN A 275 14.87 -16.75 0.19
C GLN A 275 13.52 -16.55 -0.56
N GLY A 276 12.41 -17.04 0.04
CA GLY A 276 11.05 -16.46 -0.14
C GLY A 276 9.89 -17.42 -0.39
N PHE A 277 10.16 -18.69 -0.67
CA PHE A 277 9.15 -19.71 -0.96
C PHE A 277 9.12 -20.80 0.13
N VAL A 278 7.98 -21.48 0.26
CA VAL A 278 7.88 -22.74 1.01
C VAL A 278 8.95 -23.69 0.49
N GLU A 279 9.71 -24.25 1.43
CA GLU A 279 10.85 -25.14 1.26
C GLU A 279 10.70 -26.11 0.07
N ASP A 280 11.60 -26.03 -0.91
CA ASP A 280 11.75 -27.07 -1.94
C ASP A 280 12.72 -28.15 -1.42
N GLN A 281 12.20 -29.01 -0.54
CA GLN A 281 12.95 -30.14 0.04
C GLN A 281 13.46 -31.14 -1.01
N PHE A 282 13.09 -30.99 -2.28
CA PHE A 282 13.37 -31.92 -3.37
C PHE A 282 14.24 -31.34 -4.49
N GLY A 283 14.67 -30.07 -4.41
CA GLY A 283 15.51 -29.40 -5.42
C GLY A 283 14.85 -29.21 -6.79
N LEU A 284 13.52 -29.27 -6.87
CA LEU A 284 12.71 -29.10 -8.07
C LEU A 284 12.95 -27.77 -8.81
N GLY A 285 13.24 -26.68 -8.10
CA GLY A 285 13.53 -25.36 -8.70
C GLY A 285 14.86 -25.34 -9.45
N LEU A 286 15.89 -25.98 -8.90
CA LEU A 286 17.20 -26.13 -9.57
C LEU A 286 17.09 -27.07 -10.76
N ILE A 287 16.35 -28.17 -10.61
CA ILE A 287 16.05 -29.10 -11.72
C ILE A 287 15.29 -28.36 -12.83
N ALA A 288 14.29 -27.55 -12.50
CA ALA A 288 13.54 -26.77 -13.48
C ALA A 288 14.43 -25.78 -14.25
N ARG A 289 15.33 -25.08 -13.55
CA ARG A 289 16.30 -24.18 -14.17
C ARG A 289 17.31 -24.96 -15.04
N ALA A 290 17.82 -26.09 -14.57
CA ALA A 290 18.72 -26.94 -15.36
C ALA A 290 18.03 -27.48 -16.62
N VAL A 291 16.73 -27.84 -16.54
CA VAL A 291 15.92 -28.26 -17.67
C VAL A 291 15.73 -27.11 -18.66
N GLU A 292 15.39 -25.92 -18.19
CA GLU A 292 15.22 -24.72 -19.04
C GLU A 292 16.53 -24.34 -19.74
N GLU A 293 17.64 -24.27 -19.01
CA GLU A 293 18.97 -24.03 -19.59
C GLU A 293 19.38 -25.15 -20.55
N GLY A 294 18.97 -26.39 -20.25
CA GLY A 294 19.16 -27.57 -21.08
C GLY A 294 18.51 -27.44 -22.46
N ILE A 295 17.34 -26.81 -22.57
CA ILE A 295 16.67 -26.58 -23.87
C ILE A 295 17.57 -25.80 -24.83
N ALA A 296 18.39 -24.87 -24.32
CA ALA A 296 19.25 -24.04 -25.14
C ALA A 296 20.54 -24.74 -25.62
N VAL A 297 21.00 -25.78 -24.90
CA VAL A 297 22.29 -26.43 -25.17
C VAL A 297 22.16 -27.88 -25.62
N ILE A 298 21.01 -28.52 -25.42
CA ILE A 298 20.80 -29.92 -25.80
C ILE A 298 20.46 -30.03 -27.28
N LYS A 299 21.09 -30.98 -27.98
CA LYS A 299 20.73 -31.30 -29.37
C LYS A 299 19.27 -31.79 -29.43
N PRO A 300 18.56 -31.68 -30.57
CA PRO A 300 17.17 -32.15 -30.71
C PRO A 300 16.95 -33.63 -30.36
N SER A 301 17.98 -34.47 -30.43
CA SER A 301 17.94 -35.90 -30.05
C SER A 301 18.62 -36.20 -28.70
N GLY A 302 19.03 -35.17 -27.96
CA GLY A 302 19.72 -35.32 -26.69
C GLY A 302 18.77 -35.68 -25.55
N ILE A 303 19.33 -36.19 -24.46
CA ILE A 303 18.56 -36.62 -23.28
C ILE A 303 19.20 -36.03 -22.03
N MET A 304 18.40 -35.37 -21.20
CA MET A 304 18.76 -35.08 -19.82
C MET A 304 18.37 -36.30 -18.98
N ALA A 305 19.31 -36.93 -18.29
CA ALA A 305 19.07 -38.15 -17.54
C ALA A 305 17.93 -37.95 -16.52
N GLY A 306 16.97 -38.86 -16.32
CA GLY A 306 16.86 -40.23 -16.82
C GLY A 306 16.99 -41.29 -15.72
N ASP A 307 16.62 -41.00 -14.47
CA ASP A 307 16.43 -42.02 -13.41
C ASP A 307 15.64 -41.45 -12.22
N THR A 308 14.45 -40.89 -12.45
CA THR A 308 13.48 -40.82 -11.35
C THR A 308 13.01 -42.25 -11.10
N ASP A 309 13.39 -42.83 -9.96
CA ASP A 309 12.87 -44.15 -9.57
C ASP A 309 11.36 -44.05 -9.36
N ILE A 310 10.61 -44.38 -10.42
CA ILE A 310 9.14 -44.33 -10.42
C ILE A 310 8.59 -45.26 -9.34
N SER A 311 9.34 -46.26 -8.87
CA SER A 311 8.88 -47.14 -7.80
C SER A 311 8.57 -46.38 -6.50
N ALA A 312 9.34 -45.34 -6.17
CA ALA A 312 9.05 -44.45 -5.05
C ALA A 312 7.74 -43.69 -5.24
N LEU A 313 7.45 -43.25 -6.47
CA LEU A 313 6.19 -42.57 -6.81
C LEU A 313 4.99 -43.52 -6.76
N VAL A 314 5.17 -44.81 -7.09
CA VAL A 314 4.14 -45.85 -6.91
C VAL A 314 3.79 -46.04 -5.44
N GLU A 315 4.76 -46.00 -4.54
CA GLU A 315 4.51 -46.08 -3.09
C GLU A 315 3.80 -44.83 -2.56
N ILE A 316 4.11 -43.64 -3.08
CA ILE A 316 3.44 -42.40 -2.72
C ILE A 316 1.97 -42.40 -3.20
N GLU A 317 1.68 -42.85 -4.43
CA GLU A 317 0.29 -43.01 -4.90
C GLU A 317 -0.50 -44.03 -4.08
N LYS A 318 0.19 -45.01 -3.48
CA LYS A 318 -0.45 -46.00 -2.60
C LYS A 318 -0.85 -45.39 -1.25
N ASN A 319 -0.07 -44.44 -0.74
CA ASN A 319 -0.21 -43.89 0.60
C ASN A 319 -0.80 -42.46 0.62
N SER A 320 -1.03 -41.84 -0.53
CA SER A 320 -1.57 -40.48 -0.66
C SER A 320 -2.74 -40.43 -1.66
N ARG A 321 -3.51 -39.34 -1.62
CA ARG A 321 -4.54 -39.05 -2.65
C ARG A 321 -3.94 -38.42 -3.91
N HIS A 322 -2.63 -38.20 -3.94
CA HIS A 322 -1.95 -37.57 -5.07
C HIS A 322 -1.74 -38.59 -6.18
N ARG A 323 -1.93 -38.17 -7.43
CA ARG A 323 -1.77 -39.00 -8.63
C ARG A 323 -0.77 -38.33 -9.55
N PHE A 324 0.26 -39.06 -9.95
CA PHE A 324 1.24 -38.55 -10.90
C PHE A 324 0.77 -38.78 -12.33
N GLU A 325 1.10 -37.85 -13.22
CA GLU A 325 0.71 -37.88 -14.62
C GLU A 325 1.92 -38.17 -15.50
N PHE A 326 1.94 -39.38 -16.07
CA PHE A 326 2.91 -39.82 -17.07
C PHE A 326 2.21 -40.06 -18.40
N PHE A 327 2.94 -40.11 -19.51
CA PHE A 327 2.40 -40.42 -20.83
C PHE A 327 3.25 -41.51 -21.48
N MET A 328 2.64 -42.31 -22.37
CA MET A 328 3.32 -43.46 -23.00
C MET A 328 4.21 -43.06 -24.19
N ASP A 329 4.15 -41.81 -24.63
CA ASP A 329 5.03 -41.22 -25.64
C ASP A 329 5.06 -39.68 -25.50
N LEU A 330 5.80 -38.97 -26.36
CA LEU A 330 5.92 -37.51 -26.32
C LEU A 330 4.68 -36.75 -26.83
N VAL A 331 3.73 -37.45 -27.46
CA VAL A 331 2.59 -36.87 -28.18
C VAL A 331 1.25 -37.26 -27.56
N GLY A 332 1.28 -38.15 -26.56
CA GLY A 332 0.11 -38.68 -25.89
C GLY A 332 -0.59 -37.61 -25.08
N ASP A 333 -1.90 -37.52 -25.25
CA ASP A 333 -2.79 -36.60 -24.55
C ASP A 333 -3.42 -37.23 -23.30
N GLN A 334 -3.27 -38.54 -23.12
CA GLN A 334 -3.87 -39.28 -22.02
C GLN A 334 -2.84 -39.65 -20.93
N PRO A 335 -2.99 -39.12 -19.71
CA PRO A 335 -2.08 -39.45 -18.63
C PRO A 335 -2.36 -40.83 -18.02
N ILE A 336 -1.28 -41.55 -17.69
CA ILE A 336 -1.25 -42.80 -16.93
C ILE A 336 -0.65 -42.54 -15.54
N CYS A 337 -1.09 -43.31 -14.53
CA CYS A 337 -0.56 -43.18 -13.16
C CYS A 337 0.85 -43.77 -13.01
N ALA A 338 1.55 -43.45 -11.92
CA ALA A 338 2.90 -43.93 -11.65
C ALA A 338 3.00 -45.47 -11.70
N ARG A 339 1.98 -46.19 -11.20
CA ARG A 339 1.96 -47.66 -11.22
C ARG A 339 1.95 -48.23 -12.65
N THR A 340 1.11 -47.66 -13.51
CA THR A 340 1.01 -48.08 -14.91
C THR A 340 2.27 -47.68 -15.67
N ALA A 341 2.80 -46.49 -15.42
CA ALA A 341 4.05 -46.00 -16.01
C ALA A 341 5.23 -46.91 -15.65
N TRP A 342 5.37 -47.28 -14.37
CA TRP A 342 6.42 -48.18 -13.89
C TRP A 342 6.32 -49.57 -14.53
N ALA A 343 5.12 -50.15 -14.60
CA ALA A 343 4.90 -51.45 -15.23
C ALA A 343 5.17 -51.43 -16.75
N TYR A 344 4.76 -50.36 -17.43
CA TYR A 344 5.00 -50.17 -18.86
C TYR A 344 6.49 -49.98 -19.16
N MET A 345 7.17 -49.15 -18.37
CA MET A 345 8.62 -48.93 -18.45
C MET A 345 9.40 -50.22 -18.21
N LYS A 346 9.06 -51.00 -17.18
CA LYS A 346 9.70 -52.31 -16.91
C LYS A 346 9.52 -53.32 -18.04
N SER A 347 8.49 -53.15 -18.86
CA SER A 347 8.21 -54.00 -20.03
C SER A 347 8.92 -53.52 -21.31
N GLY A 348 9.78 -52.50 -21.22
CA GLY A 348 10.52 -51.92 -22.36
C GLY A 348 9.78 -50.77 -23.07
N GLY A 349 8.64 -50.31 -22.53
CA GLY A 349 7.94 -49.13 -23.01
C GLY A 349 8.69 -47.83 -22.67
N ARG A 350 8.56 -46.81 -23.52
CA ARG A 350 9.04 -45.45 -23.20
C ARG A 350 7.93 -44.70 -22.48
N ILE A 351 8.30 -43.83 -21.55
CA ILE A 351 7.36 -42.92 -20.91
C ILE A 351 7.87 -41.49 -21.02
N SER A 352 6.97 -40.54 -20.94
CA SER A 352 7.25 -39.12 -20.80
C SER A 352 6.44 -38.57 -19.63
N HIS A 353 6.74 -37.36 -19.17
CA HIS A 353 5.94 -36.64 -18.18
C HIS A 353 5.83 -35.19 -18.60
N ALA A 354 4.73 -34.54 -18.25
CA ALA A 354 4.57 -33.11 -18.47
C ALA A 354 5.14 -32.37 -17.25
N LEU A 355 6.11 -31.48 -17.48
CA LEU A 355 6.60 -30.56 -16.47
C LEU A 355 6.02 -29.18 -16.76
N SER A 356 5.13 -28.69 -15.88
CA SER A 356 4.68 -27.30 -15.91
C SER A 356 5.44 -26.53 -14.84
N VAL A 357 6.35 -25.66 -15.26
CA VAL A 357 7.10 -24.77 -14.36
C VAL A 357 6.34 -23.46 -14.27
N TYR A 358 5.84 -23.14 -13.08
CA TYR A 358 5.21 -21.86 -12.80
C TYR A 358 6.19 -20.99 -12.03
N SER A 359 6.55 -19.83 -12.59
CA SER A 359 7.26 -18.78 -11.86
C SER A 359 6.23 -17.80 -11.31
N CYS A 360 6.23 -17.59 -10.00
CA CYS A 360 5.43 -16.55 -9.37
C CYS A 360 6.35 -15.41 -8.93
N GLN A 361 6.12 -14.21 -9.46
CA GLN A 361 6.81 -13.01 -9.01
C GLN A 361 5.80 -12.06 -8.40
N LEU A 362 6.08 -11.58 -7.18
CA LEU A 362 5.29 -10.52 -6.58
C LEU A 362 5.47 -9.24 -7.40
N ARG A 363 4.37 -8.70 -7.92
CA ARG A 363 4.34 -7.53 -8.82
C ARG A 363 5.09 -6.31 -8.26
N GLN A 364 4.97 -6.08 -6.95
CA GLN A 364 5.55 -4.94 -6.23
C GLN A 364 6.03 -5.36 -4.82
N PRO A 365 7.17 -6.06 -4.69
CA PRO A 365 7.52 -6.77 -3.47
C PRO A 365 7.75 -5.83 -2.27
N ASN A 366 8.24 -4.61 -2.49
CA ASN A 366 8.47 -3.63 -1.42
C ASN A 366 7.16 -3.07 -0.85
N GLN A 367 6.21 -2.76 -1.71
CA GLN A 367 4.88 -2.26 -1.36
C GLN A 367 4.10 -3.36 -0.64
N VAL A 368 4.09 -4.56 -1.21
CA VAL A 368 3.47 -5.75 -0.62
C VAL A 368 4.08 -6.05 0.75
N LYS A 369 5.41 -5.96 0.91
CA LYS A 369 6.07 -6.09 2.21
C LYS A 369 5.51 -5.12 3.27
N LYS A 370 5.31 -3.85 2.93
CA LYS A 370 4.70 -2.86 3.87
C LYS A 370 3.28 -3.26 4.28
N ILE A 371 2.48 -3.77 3.35
CA ILE A 371 1.12 -4.27 3.62
C ILE A 371 1.18 -5.43 4.63
N PHE A 372 2.03 -6.43 4.38
CA PHE A 372 2.18 -7.58 5.28
C PHE A 372 2.77 -7.19 6.65
N GLU A 373 3.69 -6.23 6.70
CA GLU A 373 4.23 -5.70 7.97
C GLU A 373 3.15 -5.04 8.81
N PHE A 374 2.21 -4.30 8.21
CA PHE A 374 1.05 -3.75 8.91
C PHE A 374 0.14 -4.86 9.42
N LEU A 375 -0.20 -5.83 8.57
CA LEU A 375 -1.10 -6.93 8.92
C LEU A 375 -0.55 -7.85 10.04
N ARG A 376 0.78 -7.96 10.16
CA ARG A 376 1.45 -8.74 11.21
C ARG A 376 1.23 -8.17 12.61
N ASP A 377 0.98 -6.87 12.73
CA ASP A 377 0.88 -6.14 14.00
C ASP A 377 -0.53 -6.24 14.65
N GLY A 378 -1.14 -7.43 14.60
CA GLY A 378 -2.40 -7.73 15.29
C GLY A 378 -3.65 -7.88 14.41
N PHE A 379 -3.55 -7.73 13.09
CA PHE A 379 -4.70 -7.75 12.16
C PHE A 379 -4.86 -9.07 11.41
N ARG A 380 -4.68 -10.22 12.08
CA ARG A 380 -4.74 -11.54 11.41
C ARG A 380 -6.08 -11.82 10.71
N GLU A 381 -7.18 -11.29 11.23
CA GLU A 381 -8.50 -11.41 10.59
C GLU A 381 -8.58 -10.66 9.26
N VAL A 382 -7.86 -9.55 9.13
CA VAL A 382 -7.80 -8.80 7.87
C VAL A 382 -6.89 -9.51 6.86
N SER A 383 -5.88 -10.25 7.33
CA SER A 383 -4.99 -11.03 6.46
C SER A 383 -5.72 -12.09 5.63
N SER A 384 -6.81 -12.67 6.14
CA SER A 384 -7.62 -13.62 5.36
C SER A 384 -8.48 -12.94 4.29
N SER A 385 -8.67 -11.61 4.38
CA SER A 385 -9.40 -10.79 3.43
C SER A 385 -8.49 -10.09 2.41
N LEU A 386 -7.17 -10.29 2.52
CA LEU A 386 -6.18 -9.73 1.59
C LEU A 386 -6.30 -10.41 0.23
N ASP A 387 -6.90 -9.70 -0.72
CA ASP A 387 -6.99 -10.13 -2.12
C ASP A 387 -6.20 -9.16 -3.02
N LEU A 388 -4.98 -9.61 -3.37
CA LEU A 388 -4.11 -8.92 -4.33
C LEU A 388 -4.10 -9.61 -5.70
N SER A 389 -5.12 -10.44 -6.00
CA SER A 389 -5.32 -10.97 -7.34
C SER A 389 -6.05 -9.93 -8.18
N PHE A 390 -5.57 -9.65 -9.38
CA PHE A 390 -6.18 -8.63 -10.25
C PHE A 390 -6.26 -9.18 -11.66
N ASP A 391 -7.43 -9.04 -12.29
CA ASP A 391 -7.62 -9.36 -13.71
C ASP A 391 -7.01 -8.26 -14.61
N ASP A 392 -6.96 -7.02 -14.12
CA ASP A 392 -6.41 -5.85 -14.82
C ASP A 392 -5.17 -5.33 -14.09
N ASP A 393 -4.06 -5.34 -14.83
CA ASP A 393 -2.76 -4.86 -14.40
C ASP A 393 -2.77 -3.39 -13.95
N SER A 394 -3.53 -2.51 -14.62
CA SER A 394 -3.60 -1.10 -14.22
C SER A 394 -4.31 -0.89 -12.87
N VAL A 395 -5.28 -1.74 -12.53
CA VAL A 395 -5.95 -1.70 -11.21
C VAL A 395 -4.97 -2.13 -10.12
N ALA A 396 -4.15 -3.16 -10.40
CA ALA A 396 -3.11 -3.61 -9.47
C ALA A 396 -2.05 -2.51 -9.23
N ASP A 397 -1.61 -1.85 -10.30
CA ASP A 397 -0.59 -0.80 -10.24
C ASP A 397 -1.07 0.44 -9.50
N GLU A 398 -2.37 0.72 -9.49
CA GLU A 398 -2.98 1.81 -8.72
C GLU A 398 -3.27 1.42 -7.25
N LYS A 399 -3.84 0.22 -7.04
CA LYS A 399 -4.34 -0.21 -5.72
C LYS A 399 -3.21 -0.61 -4.77
N ILE A 400 -2.21 -1.37 -5.22
CA ILE A 400 -1.15 -1.89 -4.34
C ILE A 400 -0.33 -0.76 -3.68
N PRO A 401 0.13 0.27 -4.41
CA PRO A 401 0.85 1.37 -3.78
C PRO A 401 0.00 2.17 -2.81
N PHE A 402 -1.29 2.42 -3.15
CA PHE A 402 -2.20 3.09 -2.23
C PHE A 402 -2.40 2.26 -0.95
N LEU A 403 -2.56 0.95 -1.05
CA LEU A 403 -2.65 0.07 0.12
C LEU A 403 -1.37 0.12 0.96
N ALA A 404 -0.19 0.15 0.34
CA ALA A 404 1.06 0.29 1.06
C ALA A 404 1.20 1.66 1.76
N TYR A 405 0.72 2.74 1.11
CA TYR A 405 0.62 4.07 1.71
C TYR A 405 -0.35 4.07 2.89
N LEU A 406 -1.57 3.56 2.70
CA LEU A 406 -2.60 3.48 3.73
C LEU A 406 -2.14 2.65 4.93
N ALA A 407 -1.51 1.49 4.69
CA ALA A 407 -0.91 0.66 5.73
C ALA A 407 0.13 1.45 6.55
N SER A 408 0.99 2.22 5.88
CA SER A 408 2.00 3.05 6.56
C SER A 408 1.35 4.18 7.36
N PHE A 409 0.38 4.88 6.77
CA PHE A 409 -0.38 5.96 7.41
C PHE A 409 -1.11 5.48 8.67
N LEU A 410 -1.82 4.35 8.58
CA LEU A 410 -2.55 3.77 9.72
C LEU A 410 -1.63 3.19 10.79
N LYS A 411 -0.44 2.68 10.41
CA LYS A 411 0.56 2.13 11.34
C LYS A 411 1.21 3.19 12.22
N GLU A 412 1.42 4.40 11.69
CA GLU A 412 2.06 5.47 12.43
C GLU A 412 1.26 5.90 13.69
N ASN A 413 -0.01 5.48 13.82
CA ASN A 413 -0.87 5.70 15.01
C ASN A 413 -0.87 7.15 15.52
N LYS A 414 -0.57 8.12 14.65
CA LYS A 414 -0.69 9.55 14.96
C LYS A 414 -2.16 9.94 14.89
N SER A 415 -2.56 10.85 15.76
CA SER A 415 -3.84 11.55 15.63
C SER A 415 -3.94 12.16 14.23
N ASN A 416 -5.14 12.14 13.65
CA ASN A 416 -5.36 12.74 12.34
C ASN A 416 -4.87 14.20 12.35
N PRO A 417 -4.14 14.65 11.31
CA PRO A 417 -3.65 16.02 11.28
C PRO A 417 -4.83 17.00 11.30
N CYS A 418 -4.66 18.10 12.05
CA CYS A 418 -5.60 19.20 12.03
C CYS A 418 -5.44 19.95 10.70
N GLU A 419 -6.29 19.61 9.74
CA GLU A 419 -6.22 20.17 8.39
C GLU A 419 -7.30 21.21 8.11
N PRO A 420 -7.00 22.22 7.27
CA PRO A 420 -7.95 23.28 6.99
C PRO A 420 -9.16 22.72 6.23
N PRO A 421 -10.37 23.28 6.43
CA PRO A 421 -11.57 22.91 5.69
C PRO A 421 -11.44 23.03 4.17
N ALA A 422 -10.53 23.89 3.69
CA ALA A 422 -10.15 24.02 2.29
C ALA A 422 -9.47 22.76 1.70
N GLY A 423 -9.12 21.77 2.52
CA GLY A 423 -8.49 20.52 2.14
C GLY A 423 -7.00 20.43 2.50
N CYS A 424 -6.52 19.20 2.47
CA CYS A 424 -5.20 18.78 2.88
C CYS A 424 -4.10 19.61 2.21
N LEU A 425 -3.20 20.18 3.02
CA LEU A 425 -2.06 20.94 2.48
C LEU A 425 -1.16 20.05 1.61
N ASN A 426 -0.97 18.78 1.99
CA ASN A 426 -0.19 17.84 1.18
C ASN A 426 -0.87 17.56 -0.16
N PHE A 427 -2.18 17.31 -0.17
CA PHE A 427 -2.94 17.12 -1.40
C PHE A 427 -2.87 18.36 -2.31
N ARG A 428 -3.08 19.56 -1.76
CA ARG A 428 -2.95 20.83 -2.51
C ARG A 428 -1.55 21.04 -3.06
N LYS A 429 -0.50 20.69 -2.32
CA LYS A 429 0.90 20.71 -2.79
C LYS A 429 1.13 19.74 -3.95
N LEU A 430 0.55 18.55 -3.89
CA LEU A 430 0.66 17.54 -4.96
C LEU A 430 -0.08 18.01 -6.23
N VAL A 431 -1.28 18.57 -6.10
CA VAL A 431 -2.02 19.17 -7.23
C VAL A 431 -1.23 20.33 -7.86
N ALA A 432 -0.74 21.26 -7.03
CA ALA A 432 0.07 22.37 -7.50
C ALA A 432 1.37 21.90 -8.17
N GLY A 433 2.04 20.90 -7.58
CA GLY A 433 3.22 20.26 -8.13
C GLY A 433 2.94 19.57 -9.47
N PHE A 434 1.80 18.89 -9.61
CA PHE A 434 1.36 18.24 -10.84
C PHE A 434 1.14 19.26 -11.94
N MET A 435 0.36 20.32 -11.67
CA MET A 435 0.14 21.41 -12.62
C MET A 435 1.45 22.10 -13.04
N LYS A 436 2.38 22.30 -12.10
CA LYS A 436 3.69 22.87 -12.38
C LYS A 436 4.56 21.95 -13.24
N SER A 437 4.56 20.65 -12.96
CA SER A 437 5.48 19.69 -13.58
C SER A 437 5.01 19.21 -14.95
N TYR A 438 3.70 18.99 -15.13
CA TYR A 438 3.12 18.41 -16.34
C TYR A 438 2.48 19.44 -17.27
N HIS A 439 1.95 20.53 -16.71
CA HIS A 439 1.22 21.54 -17.48
C HIS A 439 1.95 22.88 -17.54
N HIS A 440 3.10 23.01 -16.88
CA HIS A 440 3.90 24.24 -16.80
C HIS A 440 3.12 25.44 -16.24
N ILE A 441 2.17 25.19 -15.35
CA ILE A 441 1.41 26.22 -14.64
C ILE A 441 2.00 26.34 -13.23
N PRO A 442 2.73 27.42 -12.88
CA PRO A 442 3.38 27.55 -11.59
C PRO A 442 2.39 27.97 -10.49
N LEU A 443 1.49 27.05 -10.14
CA LEU A 443 0.56 27.24 -9.01
C LEU A 443 1.29 27.02 -7.68
N THR A 444 0.86 27.75 -6.65
CA THR A 444 1.14 27.46 -5.26
C THR A 444 -0.06 26.74 -4.61
N PRO A 445 0.10 26.11 -3.44
CA PRO A 445 -1.02 25.53 -2.70
C PRO A 445 -2.11 26.54 -2.31
N ASP A 446 -1.80 27.85 -2.35
CA ASP A 446 -2.75 28.93 -2.08
C ASP A 446 -3.59 29.28 -3.33
N ASN A 447 -3.10 28.97 -4.53
CA ASN A 447 -3.89 29.08 -5.77
C ASN A 447 -4.88 27.91 -5.94
N VAL A 448 -4.65 26.78 -5.28
CA VAL A 448 -5.60 25.67 -5.22
C VAL A 448 -6.59 26.00 -4.10
N VAL A 449 -7.77 26.47 -4.52
CA VAL A 449 -8.69 27.23 -3.72
C VAL A 449 -9.32 26.42 -2.60
N VAL A 450 -10.09 25.39 -2.96
CA VAL A 450 -10.81 24.57 -2.00
C VAL A 450 -10.98 23.19 -2.59
N VAL A 451 -10.84 22.17 -1.76
CA VAL A 451 -11.17 20.77 -2.05
C VAL A 451 -12.61 20.51 -1.61
N PHE A 452 -13.41 19.97 -2.51
CA PHE A 452 -14.83 19.68 -2.36
C PHE A 452 -15.09 18.17 -2.45
N PRO A 453 -16.18 17.66 -1.83
CA PRO A 453 -16.57 16.26 -1.99
C PRO A 453 -16.91 15.88 -3.44
N SER A 454 -17.49 16.81 -4.20
CA SER A 454 -17.81 16.60 -5.62
C SER A 454 -17.88 17.91 -6.38
N ARG A 455 -17.90 17.84 -7.71
CA ARG A 455 -18.13 19.04 -8.54
C ARG A 455 -19.51 19.66 -8.31
N ALA A 456 -20.52 18.83 -8.06
CA ALA A 456 -21.87 19.29 -7.78
C ALA A 456 -21.93 20.16 -6.52
N VAL A 457 -21.26 19.71 -5.45
CA VAL A 457 -21.15 20.45 -4.19
C VAL A 457 -20.43 21.77 -4.43
N ALA A 458 -19.31 21.78 -5.17
CA ALA A 458 -18.57 23.00 -5.48
C ALA A 458 -19.43 24.04 -6.20
N ILE A 459 -20.23 23.62 -7.19
CA ILE A 459 -21.09 24.51 -7.98
C ILE A 459 -22.26 25.03 -7.13
N GLU A 460 -22.91 24.17 -6.34
CA GLU A 460 -23.98 24.59 -5.45
C GLU A 460 -23.48 25.65 -4.45
N ASN A 461 -22.34 25.38 -3.79
CA ASN A 461 -21.73 26.31 -2.84
C ASN A 461 -21.36 27.65 -3.50
N ALA A 462 -20.80 27.62 -4.72
CA ALA A 462 -20.49 28.84 -5.46
C ALA A 462 -21.76 29.62 -5.83
N LEU A 463 -22.80 28.96 -6.33
CA LEU A 463 -24.06 29.62 -6.69
C LEU A 463 -24.79 30.21 -5.47
N GLN A 464 -24.72 29.55 -4.31
CA GLN A 464 -25.25 30.13 -3.06
C GLN A 464 -24.45 31.36 -2.63
N LEU A 465 -23.12 31.29 -2.68
CA LEU A 465 -22.23 32.38 -2.28
C LEU A 465 -22.42 33.64 -3.14
N PHE A 466 -22.55 33.48 -4.46
CA PHE A 466 -22.77 34.59 -5.39
C PHE A 466 -24.24 35.01 -5.49
N SER A 467 -25.18 34.09 -5.21
CA SER A 467 -26.63 34.27 -5.39
C SER A 467 -27.01 35.02 -6.69
N PRO A 468 -26.57 34.55 -7.87
CA PRO A 468 -26.81 35.27 -9.12
C PRO A 468 -28.29 35.22 -9.51
N ALA A 469 -28.82 36.36 -9.98
CA ALA A 469 -30.15 36.45 -10.57
C ALA A 469 -30.29 35.56 -11.81
N LEU A 470 -29.20 35.42 -12.58
CA LEU A 470 -29.11 34.47 -13.69
C LEU A 470 -27.72 33.84 -13.77
N ALA A 471 -27.68 32.51 -13.71
CA ALA A 471 -26.51 31.69 -13.98
C ALA A 471 -26.75 30.76 -15.19
N ILE A 472 -25.69 30.49 -15.93
CA ILE A 472 -25.66 29.51 -17.02
C ILE A 472 -24.78 28.35 -16.59
N VAL A 473 -25.30 27.12 -16.57
CA VAL A 473 -24.58 25.94 -16.07
C VAL A 473 -24.64 24.82 -17.09
N ASP A 474 -23.52 24.13 -17.33
CA ASP A 474 -23.41 22.94 -18.19
C ASP A 474 -24.55 21.95 -17.93
N GLU A 475 -25.21 21.50 -19.00
CA GLU A 475 -26.34 20.55 -18.98
C GLU A 475 -26.07 19.28 -18.14
N HIS A 476 -24.84 18.77 -18.16
CA HIS A 476 -24.50 17.59 -17.37
C HIS A 476 -24.36 17.86 -15.88
N LEU A 477 -24.27 19.13 -15.50
CA LEU A 477 -24.10 19.58 -14.12
C LEU A 477 -25.41 20.16 -13.56
N THR A 478 -26.33 20.66 -14.40
CA THR A 478 -27.66 21.14 -13.96
C THR A 478 -28.51 20.06 -13.33
N ARG A 479 -28.40 18.81 -13.79
CA ARG A 479 -29.05 17.65 -13.13
C ARG A 479 -28.63 17.47 -11.66
N HIS A 480 -27.51 18.05 -11.26
CA HIS A 480 -26.99 18.00 -9.91
C HIS A 480 -27.28 19.25 -9.07
N LEU A 481 -28.12 20.16 -9.57
CA LEU A 481 -28.54 21.36 -8.86
C LEU A 481 -29.97 21.24 -8.30
N PRO A 482 -30.32 22.05 -7.29
CA PRO A 482 -31.69 22.10 -6.77
C PRO A 482 -32.71 22.42 -7.87
N LYS A 483 -33.73 21.56 -8.02
CA LYS A 483 -34.75 21.69 -9.08
C LYS A 483 -35.47 23.04 -9.08
N HIS A 484 -35.61 23.69 -7.92
CA HIS A 484 -36.25 24.99 -7.79
C HIS A 484 -35.40 26.16 -8.36
N TRP A 485 -34.11 25.95 -8.65
CA TRP A 485 -33.30 26.92 -9.40
C TRP A 485 -33.49 26.82 -10.91
N LEU A 486 -33.92 25.64 -11.40
CA LEU A 486 -34.17 25.35 -12.82
C LEU A 486 -35.58 25.82 -13.22
N THR A 487 -35.83 27.13 -13.23
CA THR A 487 -37.16 27.68 -13.56
C THR A 487 -37.11 28.66 -14.73
N SER A 488 -38.20 28.71 -15.50
CA SER A 488 -38.38 29.65 -16.62
C SER A 488 -38.99 31.00 -16.19
N LEU A 489 -39.43 31.11 -14.94
CA LEU A 489 -40.32 32.17 -14.45
C LEU A 489 -39.63 33.54 -14.33
N ALA A 490 -38.33 33.60 -14.05
CA ALA A 490 -37.60 34.88 -13.94
C ALA A 490 -37.27 35.54 -15.31
N ILE A 491 -37.43 34.81 -16.42
CA ILE A 491 -37.07 35.31 -17.78
C ILE A 491 -38.16 36.24 -18.34
N LYS A 492 -39.40 36.17 -17.83
CA LYS A 492 -40.45 37.15 -18.12
C LYS A 492 -40.37 38.27 -17.09
N GLY A 493 -39.76 39.39 -17.44
CA GLY A 493 -39.76 40.59 -16.61
C GLY A 493 -41.18 40.96 -16.20
N SER A 494 -41.55 40.72 -14.94
CA SER A 494 -42.75 41.28 -14.34
C SER A 494 -42.43 42.70 -13.94
N ALA A 495 -43.17 43.66 -14.51
CA ALA A 495 -43.08 45.09 -14.23
C ALA A 495 -43.54 45.49 -12.81
N ASP A 496 -43.70 44.55 -11.87
CA ASP A 496 -43.98 44.80 -10.46
C ASP A 496 -42.72 44.49 -9.63
N GLY A 497 -42.09 45.56 -9.14
CA GLY A 497 -40.78 45.58 -8.48
C GLY A 497 -40.69 44.95 -7.09
N ASN A 498 -41.24 43.75 -6.89
CA ASN A 498 -40.97 42.91 -5.72
C ASN A 498 -40.17 41.68 -6.15
N HIS A 499 -38.93 41.87 -6.60
CA HIS A 499 -37.98 40.77 -6.65
C HIS A 499 -37.66 40.36 -5.21
N ALA A 500 -37.93 39.12 -4.83
CA ALA A 500 -37.36 38.56 -3.62
C ALA A 500 -35.83 38.55 -3.81
N GLU A 501 -35.12 39.40 -3.05
CA GLU A 501 -33.66 39.36 -2.96
C GLU A 501 -33.20 37.90 -2.73
N ASP A 502 -32.11 37.49 -3.39
CA ASP A 502 -31.45 36.18 -3.26
C ASP A 502 -32.11 34.95 -3.96
N THR A 503 -32.93 35.14 -5.01
CA THR A 503 -33.44 33.98 -5.80
C THR A 503 -32.51 33.62 -6.96
N VAL A 504 -31.87 32.44 -6.91
CA VAL A 504 -30.99 31.94 -7.97
C VAL A 504 -31.79 31.33 -9.11
N THR A 505 -31.54 31.78 -10.35
CA THR A 505 -32.08 31.17 -11.57
C THR A 505 -30.96 30.55 -12.41
N VAL A 506 -31.11 29.29 -12.80
CA VAL A 506 -30.14 28.56 -13.62
C VAL A 506 -30.76 28.16 -14.96
N ILE A 507 -30.04 28.42 -16.04
CA ILE A 507 -30.35 27.94 -17.40
C ILE A 507 -29.24 27.00 -17.87
N GLU A 508 -29.64 25.96 -18.61
CA GLU A 508 -28.72 24.98 -19.19
C GLU A 508 -27.85 25.58 -20.30
N ALA A 509 -26.55 25.31 -20.23
CA ALA A 509 -25.55 25.77 -21.16
C ALA A 509 -25.27 24.71 -22.24
N PRO A 510 -25.22 25.09 -23.54
CA PRO A 510 -24.66 24.23 -24.57
C PRO A 510 -23.15 24.07 -24.36
N ARG A 511 -22.61 22.87 -24.64
CA ARG A 511 -21.16 22.57 -24.50
C ARG A 511 -20.31 23.00 -25.69
N GLN A 512 -20.95 23.48 -26.76
CA GLN A 512 -20.28 24.09 -27.91
C GLN A 512 -19.91 25.53 -27.58
N SER A 513 -18.63 25.85 -27.72
CA SER A 513 -18.08 27.15 -27.32
C SER A 513 -18.78 28.33 -28.02
N ASP A 514 -19.07 28.22 -29.32
CA ASP A 514 -19.71 29.28 -30.09
C ASP A 514 -21.15 29.59 -29.63
N LEU A 515 -21.94 28.54 -29.35
CA LEU A 515 -23.31 28.68 -28.85
C LEU A 515 -23.33 29.28 -27.44
N LEU A 516 -22.40 28.87 -26.59
CA LEU A 516 -22.25 29.44 -25.25
C LEU A 516 -21.92 30.94 -25.31
N ILE A 517 -20.97 31.33 -26.18
CA ILE A 517 -20.60 32.74 -26.37
C ILE A 517 -21.81 33.56 -26.83
N GLU A 518 -22.62 33.03 -27.75
CA GLU A 518 -23.87 33.68 -28.16
C GLU A 518 -24.85 33.83 -26.98
N LEU A 519 -25.03 32.77 -26.19
CA LEU A 519 -25.92 32.76 -25.03
C LEU A 519 -25.48 33.79 -23.98
N ILE A 520 -24.19 33.85 -23.67
CA ILE A 520 -23.62 34.85 -22.76
C ILE A 520 -23.85 36.26 -23.30
N ARG A 521 -23.63 36.50 -24.60
CA ARG A 521 -23.82 37.82 -25.22
C ARG A 521 -25.28 38.29 -25.17
N LYS A 522 -26.23 37.36 -25.31
CA LYS A 522 -27.68 37.64 -25.34
C LYS A 522 -28.29 37.76 -23.95
N LEU A 523 -27.98 36.82 -23.06
CA LEU A 523 -28.60 36.71 -21.73
C LEU A 523 -27.84 37.46 -20.65
N LYS A 524 -26.56 37.78 -20.87
CA LYS A 524 -25.69 38.50 -19.91
C LYS A 524 -25.76 37.93 -18.49
N PRO A 525 -25.49 36.62 -18.32
CA PRO A 525 -25.52 36.00 -17.00
C PRO A 525 -24.45 36.58 -16.09
N GLN A 526 -24.68 36.46 -14.78
CA GLN A 526 -23.72 36.89 -13.76
C GLN A 526 -22.67 35.81 -13.47
N VAL A 527 -23.06 34.53 -13.56
CA VAL A 527 -22.17 33.38 -13.35
C VAL A 527 -22.34 32.41 -14.52
N VAL A 528 -21.22 31.89 -15.01
CA VAL A 528 -21.20 30.85 -16.05
C VAL A 528 -20.34 29.70 -15.55
N VAL A 529 -20.91 28.50 -15.53
CA VAL A 529 -20.21 27.25 -15.23
C VAL A 529 -20.33 26.37 -16.45
N THR A 530 -19.23 26.11 -17.14
CA THR A 530 -19.25 25.31 -18.37
C THR A 530 -18.07 24.35 -18.44
N GLY A 531 -18.23 23.26 -19.18
CA GLY A 531 -17.13 22.40 -19.60
C GLY A 531 -17.03 22.33 -21.13
N MET A 532 -15.93 21.80 -21.64
CA MET A 532 -15.75 21.56 -23.07
C MET A 532 -16.52 20.30 -23.51
N ALA A 533 -17.10 20.34 -24.71
CA ALA A 533 -17.66 19.15 -25.36
C ALA A 533 -16.56 18.10 -25.60
N GLN A 534 -16.92 16.82 -25.57
CA GLN A 534 -15.92 15.73 -25.65
C GLN A 534 -15.09 15.79 -26.94
N PHE A 535 -15.68 16.15 -28.08
CA PHE A 535 -14.94 16.29 -29.34
C PHE A 535 -14.02 17.53 -29.36
N GLU A 536 -14.35 18.61 -28.65
CA GLU A 536 -13.45 19.77 -28.48
C GLU A 536 -12.30 19.40 -27.53
N ALA A 537 -12.61 18.70 -26.43
CA ALA A 537 -11.65 18.28 -25.41
C ALA A 537 -10.64 17.23 -25.90
N ILE A 538 -10.98 16.42 -26.91
CA ILE A 538 -10.07 15.44 -27.54
C ILE A 538 -9.03 16.14 -28.44
N THR A 539 -9.28 17.39 -28.87
CA THR A 539 -8.28 18.14 -29.64
C THR A 539 -7.20 18.71 -28.71
N SER A 540 -5.93 18.42 -29.02
CA SER A 540 -4.78 18.97 -28.28
C SER A 540 -4.85 20.50 -28.20
N ALA A 541 -5.35 21.16 -29.24
CA ALA A 541 -5.46 22.62 -29.32
C ALA A 541 -6.41 23.24 -28.29
N ALA A 542 -7.58 22.64 -27.99
CA ALA A 542 -8.51 23.22 -27.02
C ALA A 542 -7.96 23.12 -25.59
N PHE A 543 -7.36 21.98 -25.26
CA PHE A 543 -6.66 21.78 -23.99
C PHE A 543 -5.43 22.70 -23.91
N GLU A 544 -4.62 22.79 -24.96
CA GLU A 544 -3.48 23.73 -25.03
C GLU A 544 -3.90 25.19 -24.89
N ASN A 545 -5.04 25.61 -25.47
CA ASN A 545 -5.56 26.97 -25.32
C ASN A 545 -6.03 27.26 -23.89
N LEU A 546 -6.71 26.30 -23.24
CA LEU A 546 -7.10 26.42 -21.83
C LEU A 546 -5.85 26.52 -20.95
N LEU A 547 -4.85 25.66 -21.21
CA LEU A 547 -3.55 25.71 -20.56
C LEU A 547 -2.80 27.02 -20.88
N SER A 548 -2.89 27.56 -22.09
CA SER A 548 -2.22 28.80 -22.48
C SER A 548 -2.81 30.00 -21.74
N ILE A 549 -4.13 30.04 -21.54
CA ILE A 549 -4.78 31.09 -20.74
C ILE A 549 -4.31 31.00 -19.28
N THR A 550 -4.03 29.81 -18.76
CA THR A 550 -3.48 29.62 -17.41
C THR A 550 -1.97 29.84 -17.29
N LYS A 551 -1.23 29.93 -18.40
CA LYS A 551 0.20 30.31 -18.35
C LYS A 551 0.35 31.75 -17.87
N ASP A 552 -0.56 32.62 -18.30
CA ASP A 552 -0.71 33.99 -17.77
C ASP A 552 -1.64 34.00 -16.55
N THR A 553 -1.59 35.05 -15.73
CA THR A 553 -2.41 35.25 -14.51
C THR A 553 -3.88 35.03 -14.82
N LEU A 554 -4.54 34.10 -14.11
CA LEU A 554 -5.97 33.86 -14.29
C LEU A 554 -6.71 35.16 -13.97
N PRO A 555 -7.66 35.61 -14.83
CA PRO A 555 -8.46 36.77 -14.52
C PRO A 555 -9.17 36.59 -13.17
N SER A 556 -9.31 37.66 -12.38
CA SER A 556 -9.93 37.60 -11.04
C SER A 556 -11.37 37.06 -11.05
N HIS A 557 -12.05 37.13 -12.19
CA HIS A 557 -13.40 36.63 -12.39
C HIS A 557 -13.48 35.19 -12.93
N ALA A 558 -12.35 34.48 -13.05
CA ALA A 558 -12.26 33.13 -13.61
C ALA A 558 -11.71 32.12 -12.60
N ALA A 559 -12.33 30.94 -12.54
CA ALA A 559 -11.88 29.81 -11.75
C ALA A 559 -11.99 28.51 -12.57
N ILE A 560 -11.08 27.57 -12.32
CA ILE A 560 -11.10 26.24 -12.96
C ILE A 560 -11.56 25.23 -11.92
N LEU A 561 -12.61 24.47 -12.23
CA LEU A 561 -13.11 23.39 -11.38
C LEU A 561 -12.72 22.04 -11.97
N CYS A 562 -11.91 21.28 -11.22
CA CYS A 562 -11.48 19.94 -11.58
C CYS A 562 -12.19 18.91 -10.71
N GLY A 563 -12.69 17.83 -11.31
CA GLY A 563 -13.25 16.69 -10.60
C GLY A 563 -12.44 15.43 -10.88
N LEU A 564 -12.02 14.74 -9.82
CA LEU A 564 -11.40 13.43 -9.86
C LEU A 564 -12.51 12.39 -9.74
N VAL A 565 -12.89 11.85 -10.89
CA VAL A 565 -14.07 11.00 -11.09
C VAL A 565 -13.70 9.82 -12.00
N LYS A 566 -14.56 8.79 -12.04
CA LYS A 566 -14.40 7.58 -12.88
C LYS A 566 -13.15 6.76 -12.52
N ASN A 567 -12.84 6.70 -11.23
CA ASN A 567 -11.84 5.79 -10.70
C ASN A 567 -12.25 4.34 -11.00
N GLN A 568 -11.32 3.53 -11.53
CA GLN A 568 -11.58 2.12 -11.83
C GLN A 568 -11.46 1.23 -10.59
N VAL A 569 -10.63 1.61 -9.62
CA VAL A 569 -10.41 0.89 -8.37
C VAL A 569 -11.57 1.10 -7.40
N TYR A 570 -11.98 2.36 -7.18
CA TYR A 570 -13.07 2.75 -6.28
C TYR A 570 -14.05 3.68 -7.00
N SER A 571 -14.99 3.10 -7.74
CA SER A 571 -15.85 3.82 -8.70
C SER A 571 -16.73 4.93 -8.12
N ASP A 572 -17.07 4.88 -6.84
CA ASP A 572 -17.88 5.87 -6.14
C ASP A 572 -17.07 6.87 -5.29
N LEU A 573 -15.73 6.79 -5.35
CA LEU A 573 -14.84 7.75 -4.70
C LEU A 573 -14.68 9.00 -5.58
N GLU A 574 -15.13 10.16 -5.10
CA GLU A 574 -15.00 11.45 -5.81
C GLU A 574 -14.32 12.49 -4.90
N VAL A 575 -13.51 13.35 -5.51
CA VAL A 575 -13.01 14.60 -4.94
C VAL A 575 -12.99 15.64 -6.04
N ALA A 576 -13.33 16.88 -5.73
CA ALA A 576 -13.15 18.01 -6.65
C ALA A 576 -12.26 19.08 -6.03
N PHE A 577 -11.62 19.90 -6.85
CA PHE A 577 -10.88 21.06 -6.39
C PHE A 577 -11.05 22.23 -7.35
N ALA A 578 -11.04 23.44 -6.81
CA ALA A 578 -11.07 24.67 -7.60
C ALA A 578 -9.67 25.32 -7.66
N ILE A 579 -9.34 25.97 -8.76
CA ILE A 579 -8.15 26.81 -8.92
C ILE A 579 -8.64 28.22 -9.23
N SER A 580 -8.23 29.20 -8.43
CA SER A 580 -8.47 30.62 -8.67
C SER A 580 -7.36 31.44 -8.04
N GLU A 581 -7.06 32.59 -8.65
CA GLU A 581 -6.00 33.49 -8.20
C GLU A 581 -6.53 34.70 -7.42
N ASP A 582 -7.84 34.76 -7.22
CA ASP A 582 -8.47 35.72 -6.34
C ASP A 582 -8.56 35.19 -4.90
N ALA A 583 -7.80 35.82 -3.99
CA ALA A 583 -7.74 35.44 -2.58
C ALA A 583 -9.08 35.66 -1.83
N SER A 584 -9.94 36.56 -2.31
CA SER A 584 -11.26 36.77 -1.71
C SER A 584 -12.20 35.60 -2.03
N VAL A 585 -12.13 35.07 -3.25
CA VAL A 585 -12.85 33.86 -3.67
C VAL A 585 -12.35 32.64 -2.89
N TYR A 586 -11.03 32.52 -2.74
CA TYR A 586 -10.41 31.48 -1.90
C TYR A 586 -11.04 31.44 -0.51
N LYS A 587 -10.96 32.58 0.17
CA LYS A 587 -11.39 32.72 1.56
C LYS A 587 -12.87 32.45 1.71
N ALA A 588 -13.69 33.06 0.85
CA ALA A 588 -15.13 32.93 0.92
C ALA A 588 -15.60 31.49 0.66
N LEU A 589 -15.04 30.79 -0.33
CA LEU A 589 -15.38 29.39 -0.59
C LEU A 589 -14.91 28.45 0.52
N SER A 590 -13.72 28.68 1.09
CA SER A 590 -13.23 27.86 2.22
C SER A 590 -14.16 27.97 3.42
N GLN A 591 -14.56 29.19 3.76
CA GLN A 591 -15.50 29.45 4.86
C GLN A 591 -16.89 28.89 4.57
N THR A 592 -17.32 28.96 3.31
CA THR A 592 -18.61 28.39 2.88
C THR A 592 -18.61 26.86 3.05
N ILE A 593 -17.53 26.18 2.67
CA ILE A 593 -17.42 24.72 2.83
C ILE A 593 -17.33 24.30 4.28
N GLU A 594 -16.59 25.04 5.12
CA GLU A 594 -16.57 24.80 6.56
C GLU A 594 -17.99 24.88 7.16
N LEU A 595 -18.79 25.86 6.74
CA LEU A 595 -20.15 26.06 7.23
C LEU A 595 -21.15 25.02 6.70
N LEU A 596 -21.02 24.63 5.42
CA LEU A 596 -22.03 23.83 4.73
C LEU A 596 -21.74 22.32 4.70
N GLU A 597 -20.47 21.93 4.64
CA GLU A 597 -20.06 20.52 4.55
C GLU A 597 -19.17 20.10 5.75
N GLY A 598 -18.54 21.06 6.42
CA GLY A 598 -17.57 20.83 7.50
C GLY A 598 -16.16 20.60 6.94
N HIS A 599 -16.01 19.53 6.15
CA HIS A 599 -14.79 19.27 5.36
C HIS A 599 -15.01 18.20 4.30
N THR A 600 -14.01 18.06 3.42
CA THR A 600 -13.93 16.95 2.48
C THR A 600 -13.23 15.76 3.11
N SER A 601 -13.75 14.55 2.87
CA SER A 601 -13.18 13.28 3.31
C SER A 601 -11.65 13.22 3.13
N MET A 602 -10.95 12.97 4.23
CA MET A 602 -9.49 12.86 4.26
C MET A 602 -8.98 11.67 3.48
N ILE A 603 -9.62 10.52 3.61
CA ILE A 603 -9.17 9.30 2.95
C ILE A 603 -9.31 9.38 1.42
N SER A 604 -10.32 10.10 0.94
CA SER A 604 -10.49 10.38 -0.48
C SER A 604 -9.37 11.26 -1.03
N GLN A 605 -8.94 12.26 -0.24
CA GLN A 605 -7.79 13.10 -0.60
C GLN A 605 -6.46 12.33 -0.54
N HIS A 606 -6.28 11.43 0.42
CA HIS A 606 -5.10 10.56 0.51
C HIS A 606 -5.00 9.62 -0.69
N TYR A 607 -6.12 9.03 -1.12
CA TYR A 607 -6.15 8.17 -2.31
C TYR A 607 -5.68 8.91 -3.56
N TYR A 608 -6.34 10.02 -3.91
CA TYR A 608 -5.96 10.80 -5.08
C TYR A 608 -4.60 11.46 -4.93
N GLY A 609 -4.19 11.81 -3.70
CA GLY A 609 -2.86 12.28 -3.38
C GLY A 609 -1.78 11.24 -3.71
N CYS A 610 -2.02 9.96 -3.41
CA CYS A 610 -1.12 8.87 -3.80
C CYS A 610 -0.91 8.86 -5.32
N LEU A 611 -1.98 8.98 -6.10
CA LEU A 611 -1.89 9.02 -7.57
C LEU A 611 -1.07 10.22 -8.07
N PHE A 612 -1.31 11.41 -7.54
CA PHE A 612 -0.52 12.59 -7.91
C PHE A 612 0.95 12.43 -7.51
N HIS A 613 1.24 11.84 -6.36
CA HIS A 613 2.60 11.59 -5.91
C HIS A 613 3.32 10.64 -6.86
N GLU A 614 2.67 9.57 -7.29
CA GLU A 614 3.25 8.63 -8.25
C GLU A 614 3.49 9.25 -9.62
N LEU A 615 2.51 10.00 -10.13
CA LEU A 615 2.70 10.78 -11.35
C LEU A 615 3.92 11.70 -11.20
N LEU A 616 4.05 12.42 -10.08
CA LEU A 616 5.18 13.31 -9.85
C LEU A 616 6.52 12.61 -9.66
N ALA A 617 6.54 11.33 -9.26
CA ALA A 617 7.76 10.55 -9.13
C ALA A 617 8.38 10.20 -10.49
N PHE A 618 7.59 10.19 -11.58
CA PHE A 618 8.11 10.00 -12.93
C PHE A 618 8.93 11.21 -13.41
N GLN A 619 10.23 11.00 -13.63
CA GLN A 619 11.10 12.01 -14.22
C GLN A 619 11.03 11.94 -15.75
N ILE A 620 10.44 12.97 -16.37
CA ILE A 620 10.51 13.17 -17.82
C ILE A 620 11.91 13.74 -18.14
N ALA A 621 12.73 12.97 -18.87
CA ALA A 621 14.01 13.45 -19.42
C ALA A 621 13.75 14.57 -20.47
N ASP A 622 14.66 15.53 -20.59
CA ASP A 622 14.57 16.72 -21.49
C ASP A 622 13.55 17.80 -21.11
N ARG A 623 13.52 18.21 -19.83
CA ARG A 623 12.80 19.43 -19.42
C ARG A 623 13.50 20.67 -19.97
N ARG A 624 12.82 21.43 -20.87
CA ARG A 624 13.22 22.80 -21.21
C ARG A 624 13.26 23.66 -19.93
N PRO A 625 14.21 24.61 -19.80
CA PRO A 625 14.31 25.46 -18.63
C PRO A 625 13.01 26.24 -18.36
N GLN A 626 12.68 26.41 -17.08
CA GLN A 626 11.52 27.15 -16.59
C GLN A 626 11.52 28.57 -17.16
N GLN A 627 10.39 28.97 -17.74
CA GLN A 627 10.05 30.38 -17.82
C GLN A 627 9.22 30.69 -16.57
N GLU A 628 9.83 31.39 -15.60
CA GLU A 628 9.10 31.87 -14.43
C GLU A 628 7.97 32.79 -14.89
N ARG A 629 6.74 32.49 -14.48
CA ARG A 629 5.61 33.40 -14.66
C ARG A 629 5.96 34.70 -13.94
N GLN A 630 6.03 35.80 -14.66
CA GLN A 630 6.07 37.09 -13.99
C GLN A 630 4.72 37.27 -13.29
N PRO A 631 4.68 37.59 -11.99
CA PRO A 631 3.43 37.93 -11.33
C PRO A 631 2.87 39.15 -12.05
N ALA A 632 1.88 38.97 -12.93
CA ALA A 632 1.17 40.12 -13.47
C ALA A 632 0.37 40.73 -12.31
N GLU A 633 0.34 42.05 -12.22
CA GLU A 633 -0.62 42.74 -11.36
C GLU A 633 -2.02 42.20 -11.69
N VAL A 634 -2.67 41.56 -10.72
CA VAL A 634 -4.10 41.24 -10.82
C VAL A 634 -4.82 42.58 -10.87
N ILE A 635 -5.08 43.09 -12.07
CA ILE A 635 -5.86 44.30 -12.25
C ILE A 635 -7.27 43.96 -11.76
N PRO A 636 -7.76 44.57 -10.66
CA PRO A 636 -9.07 44.25 -10.12
C PRO A 636 -10.14 44.62 -11.15
N GLN A 637 -10.66 43.63 -11.86
CA GLN A 637 -11.79 43.83 -12.73
C GLN A 637 -13.07 43.81 -11.90
N LYS A 638 -14.09 44.53 -12.37
CA LYS A 638 -15.38 44.64 -11.68
C LYS A 638 -16.10 43.29 -11.68
N MET A 639 -15.82 42.48 -10.66
CA MET A 639 -16.46 41.19 -10.42
C MET A 639 -17.83 41.37 -9.77
N ILE A 640 -18.73 40.42 -9.96
CA ILE A 640 -19.93 40.33 -9.12
C ILE A 640 -19.49 40.10 -7.67
N GLY A 641 -19.93 41.00 -6.77
CA GLY A 641 -19.68 40.80 -5.35
C GLY A 641 -20.46 39.61 -4.80
N PHE A 642 -19.99 39.04 -3.69
CA PHE A 642 -20.76 38.05 -2.94
C PHE A 642 -22.08 38.65 -2.43
N SER A 643 -23.09 37.82 -2.23
CA SER A 643 -24.40 38.31 -1.76
C SER A 643 -24.29 38.91 -0.35
N ASN A 644 -25.10 39.93 -0.07
CA ASN A 644 -25.10 40.59 1.24
C ASN A 644 -25.48 39.61 2.36
N SER A 645 -26.41 38.68 2.09
CA SER A 645 -26.83 37.63 3.00
C SER A 645 -25.72 36.63 3.30
N ALA A 646 -24.98 36.18 2.26
CA ALA A 646 -23.83 35.31 2.43
C ALA A 646 -22.73 36.03 3.24
N MET A 647 -22.36 37.25 2.86
CA MET A 647 -21.32 38.00 3.57
C MET A 647 -21.69 38.36 5.00
N SER A 648 -22.96 38.64 5.29
CA SER A 648 -23.42 38.85 6.66
C SER A 648 -23.27 37.58 7.50
N THR A 649 -23.55 36.41 6.92
CA THR A 649 -23.39 35.12 7.59
C THR A 649 -21.92 34.80 7.83
N LEU A 650 -21.07 34.95 6.80
CA LEU A 650 -19.63 34.72 6.93
C LEU A 650 -18.95 35.71 7.91
N LYS A 651 -19.46 36.93 8.06
CA LYS A 651 -18.91 37.88 9.05
C LYS A 651 -19.34 37.57 10.49
N ALA A 652 -20.46 36.89 10.67
CA ALA A 652 -20.99 36.56 11.99
C ALA A 652 -20.45 35.24 12.55
N ALA A 653 -19.91 34.36 11.71
CA ALA A 653 -19.36 33.07 12.10
C ALA A 653 -17.89 33.16 12.50
N GLU A 654 -17.46 32.30 13.43
CA GLU A 654 -16.05 32.06 13.72
C GLU A 654 -15.58 30.84 12.94
N PHE A 655 -14.51 30.99 12.18
CA PHE A 655 -13.96 29.98 11.28
C PHE A 655 -12.59 29.50 11.71
N PHE A 656 -12.16 28.39 11.10
CA PHE A 656 -10.82 27.85 11.20
C PHE A 656 -9.73 28.91 10.96
N VAL A 657 -8.71 28.92 11.82
CA VAL A 657 -7.55 29.81 11.71
C VAL A 657 -6.35 28.98 11.25
N SER A 658 -5.81 29.25 10.08
CA SER A 658 -4.63 28.55 9.58
C SER A 658 -3.35 28.96 10.32
N ASP A 659 -2.44 28.02 10.50
CA ASP A 659 -1.07 28.29 10.96
C ASP A 659 -0.41 29.41 10.15
N SER A 660 0.35 30.26 10.84
CA SER A 660 1.25 31.22 10.21
C SER A 660 2.65 30.60 10.07
N SER A 661 3.49 31.16 9.20
CA SER A 661 4.89 30.73 9.06
C SER A 661 5.74 30.89 10.33
N GLU A 662 5.23 31.59 11.35
CA GLU A 662 5.97 32.01 12.54
C GLU A 662 5.47 31.35 13.85
N SER A 663 4.29 30.71 13.86
CA SER A 663 3.76 30.04 15.06
C SER A 663 2.75 28.93 14.74
N SER A 664 2.95 27.73 15.30
CA SER A 664 1.94 26.66 15.29
C SER A 664 0.78 27.02 16.23
N ILE A 665 -0.44 27.08 15.72
CA ILE A 665 -1.66 27.36 16.49
C ILE A 665 -2.16 26.06 17.12
N ILE A 666 -2.60 26.14 18.38
CA ILE A 666 -3.23 25.01 19.07
C ILE A 666 -4.75 25.17 18.97
N HIS A 667 -5.41 24.17 18.39
CA HIS A 667 -6.85 24.21 18.12
C HIS A 667 -7.67 23.50 19.21
N MET A 668 -8.29 24.27 20.10
CA MET A 668 -9.36 23.78 20.99
C MET A 668 -10.76 24.21 20.50
N ASP A 669 -10.87 24.73 19.28
CA ASP A 669 -12.07 25.36 18.73
C ASP A 669 -12.85 24.49 17.73
N LEU A 670 -12.43 23.23 17.53
CA LEU A 670 -13.01 22.33 16.53
C LEU A 670 -13.95 21.28 17.14
N ASP A 671 -15.07 20.98 16.47
CA ASP A 671 -16.02 19.91 16.81
C ASP A 671 -15.57 18.56 16.21
N ARG A 672 -14.31 18.18 16.42
CA ARG A 672 -13.74 16.91 15.93
C ARG A 672 -12.93 16.23 17.01
N SER A 673 -12.79 14.91 16.89
CA SER A 673 -11.87 14.14 17.73
C SER A 673 -10.53 13.97 17.04
N PHE A 674 -9.48 14.31 17.76
CA PHE A 674 -8.08 14.03 17.45
C PHE A 674 -7.47 13.04 18.45
N LEU A 675 -8.32 12.27 19.15
CA LEU A 675 -7.87 11.17 19.99
C LEU A 675 -7.23 10.06 19.12
N PRO A 676 -6.34 9.23 19.68
CA PRO A 676 -5.79 8.08 18.98
C PRO A 676 -6.90 7.16 18.45
N VAL A 677 -6.85 6.86 17.16
CA VAL A 677 -7.81 5.98 16.49
C VAL A 677 -7.55 4.54 16.95
N PRO A 678 -8.56 3.81 17.45
CA PRO A 678 -8.35 2.44 17.91
C PRO A 678 -7.94 1.49 16.78
N SER A 679 -7.14 0.48 17.11
CA SER A 679 -6.61 -0.48 16.12
C SER A 679 -7.73 -1.17 15.33
N ALA A 680 -8.87 -1.49 15.96
CA ALA A 680 -10.03 -2.08 15.29
C ALA A 680 -10.63 -1.18 14.20
N VAL A 681 -10.59 0.14 14.38
CA VAL A 681 -11.00 1.12 13.36
C VAL A 681 -10.00 1.11 12.22
N ASN A 682 -8.70 1.23 12.50
CA ASN A 682 -7.65 1.16 11.48
C ASN A 682 -7.72 -0.16 10.67
N ALA A 683 -7.98 -1.28 11.34
CA ALA A 683 -8.18 -2.58 10.70
C ALA A 683 -9.37 -2.56 9.74
N SER A 684 -10.52 -2.07 10.19
CA SER A 684 -11.77 -2.02 9.41
C SER A 684 -11.68 -1.05 8.23
N VAL A 685 -10.94 0.06 8.40
CA VAL A 685 -10.60 0.97 7.31
C VAL A 685 -9.74 0.24 6.29
N PHE A 686 -8.61 -0.35 6.71
CA PHE A 686 -7.71 -1.05 5.80
C PHE A 686 -8.40 -2.21 5.06
N GLU A 687 -9.19 -3.01 5.77
CA GLU A 687 -9.99 -4.11 5.22
C GLU A 687 -10.93 -3.62 4.11
N SER A 688 -11.59 -2.48 4.32
CA SER A 688 -12.50 -1.93 3.31
C SER A 688 -11.83 -1.58 1.98
N PHE A 689 -10.57 -1.15 2.02
CA PHE A 689 -9.81 -0.81 0.82
C PHE A 689 -9.15 -2.03 0.19
N VAL A 690 -8.72 -3.02 0.99
CA VAL A 690 -8.02 -4.19 0.48
C VAL A 690 -8.95 -5.14 -0.28
N ARG A 691 -10.18 -5.32 0.23
CA ARG A 691 -11.15 -6.24 -0.36
C ARG A 691 -11.49 -5.87 -1.80
N GLN A 692 -11.84 -6.89 -2.59
CA GLN A 692 -12.30 -6.75 -3.96
C GLN A 692 -13.77 -7.17 -4.06
N ASN A 693 -14.46 -6.62 -5.06
CA ASN A 693 -15.84 -6.99 -5.39
C ASN A 693 -16.82 -6.92 -4.21
N ILE A 694 -16.69 -5.90 -3.36
CA ILE A 694 -17.60 -5.70 -2.23
C ILE A 694 -19.02 -5.51 -2.77
N THR A 695 -19.93 -6.36 -2.34
CA THR A 695 -21.32 -6.34 -2.81
C THR A 695 -22.13 -5.22 -2.12
N GLU A 696 -23.25 -4.82 -2.73
CA GLU A 696 -24.17 -3.85 -2.10
C GLU A 696 -24.69 -4.33 -0.74
N SER A 697 -24.94 -5.63 -0.59
CA SER A 697 -25.39 -6.19 0.69
C SER A 697 -24.30 -6.09 1.76
N GLU A 698 -23.03 -6.19 1.39
CA GLU A 698 -21.88 -6.03 2.30
C GLU A 698 -21.63 -4.57 2.71
N THR A 699 -22.08 -3.59 1.92
CA THR A 699 -22.02 -2.16 2.26
C THR A 699 -23.33 -1.62 2.84
N ASP A 700 -24.39 -2.42 2.88
CA ASP A 700 -25.65 -2.01 3.50
C ASP A 700 -25.52 -1.91 5.02
N VAL A 701 -25.57 -0.67 5.52
CA VAL A 701 -25.50 -0.32 6.95
C VAL A 701 -26.88 -0.17 7.59
N ARG A 702 -27.98 -0.24 6.81
CA ARG A 702 -29.33 0.14 7.28
C ARG A 702 -29.73 -0.63 8.53
N SER A 703 -29.65 -1.96 8.49
CA SER A 703 -30.04 -2.82 9.61
C SER A 703 -29.16 -2.61 10.84
N SER A 704 -27.86 -2.39 10.64
CA SER A 704 -26.90 -2.12 11.71
C SER A 704 -27.19 -0.78 12.42
N ILE A 705 -27.52 0.27 11.67
CA ILE A 705 -27.92 1.58 12.23
C ILE A 705 -29.27 1.48 12.94
N GLN A 706 -30.25 0.78 12.37
CA GLN A 706 -31.54 0.54 13.04
C GLN A 706 -31.37 -0.15 14.38
N GLN A 707 -30.49 -1.16 14.44
CA GLN A 707 -30.16 -1.84 15.69
C GLN A 707 -29.48 -0.90 16.69
N LEU A 708 -28.45 -0.17 16.27
CA LEU A 708 -27.76 0.81 17.11
C LEU A 708 -28.74 1.82 17.71
N VAL A 709 -29.57 2.43 16.86
CA VAL A 709 -30.51 3.48 17.27
C VAL A 709 -31.58 2.95 18.23
N LYS A 710 -32.03 1.71 18.01
CA LYS A 710 -32.96 1.02 18.91
C LYS A 710 -32.30 0.71 20.27
N GLU A 711 -31.06 0.25 20.28
CA GLU A 711 -30.35 -0.09 21.51
C GLU A 711 -29.90 1.15 22.31
N SER A 712 -29.40 2.18 21.63
CA SER A 712 -28.86 3.39 22.25
C SER A 712 -29.92 4.42 22.66
N TYR A 713 -31.02 4.53 21.90
CA TYR A 713 -32.01 5.60 22.09
C TYR A 713 -33.45 5.10 22.20
N GLY A 714 -33.68 3.80 21.97
CA GLY A 714 -35.03 3.24 21.89
C GLY A 714 -35.86 3.88 20.80
N PHE A 715 -35.30 4.42 19.72
CA PHE A 715 -36.09 5.09 18.69
C PHE A 715 -36.80 4.07 17.78
N PRO A 716 -38.11 4.22 17.53
CA PRO A 716 -38.86 3.28 16.72
C PRO A 716 -38.46 3.41 15.25
N THR A 717 -37.95 2.33 14.67
CA THR A 717 -37.71 2.18 13.23
C THR A 717 -38.67 1.12 12.72
N ASP A 718 -39.73 1.55 12.03
CA ASP A 718 -40.71 0.65 11.42
C ASP A 718 -40.38 0.40 9.95
N GLY A 719 -41.19 -0.42 9.26
CA GLY A 719 -40.99 -0.67 7.82
C GLY A 719 -41.21 0.55 6.92
N CYS A 720 -41.66 1.69 7.47
CA CYS A 720 -41.90 2.94 6.73
C CYS A 720 -40.77 3.97 6.96
N SER A 721 -39.85 3.75 7.91
CA SER A 721 -38.68 4.60 8.15
C SER A 721 -37.64 4.46 7.04
N GLU A 722 -37.26 5.58 6.42
CA GLU A 722 -36.15 5.64 5.48
C GLU A 722 -34.89 6.20 6.14
N ILE A 723 -33.71 5.68 5.76
CA ILE A 723 -32.42 6.15 6.27
C ILE A 723 -31.62 6.79 5.13
N ILE A 724 -31.28 8.06 5.32
CA ILE A 724 -30.51 8.85 4.36
C ILE A 724 -29.11 9.06 4.91
N TYR A 725 -28.11 8.79 4.08
CA TYR A 725 -26.70 8.88 4.45
C TYR A 725 -26.06 10.15 3.92
N GLY A 726 -25.15 10.72 4.71
CA GLY A 726 -24.31 11.85 4.32
C GLY A 726 -22.86 11.59 4.74
N ASN A 727 -21.91 12.27 4.09
CA ASN A 727 -20.52 12.26 4.54
C ASN A 727 -20.40 12.73 6.00
N THR A 728 -21.19 13.74 6.36
CA THR A 728 -21.23 14.33 7.70
C THR A 728 -22.68 14.55 8.13
N SER A 729 -22.92 14.60 9.45
CA SER A 729 -24.21 15.04 10.01
C SER A 729 -24.55 16.47 9.60
N LEU A 730 -23.55 17.35 9.50
CA LEU A 730 -23.69 18.75 9.09
C LEU A 730 -24.24 18.88 7.66
N ALA A 731 -23.73 18.09 6.71
CA ALA A 731 -24.23 18.11 5.33
C ALA A 731 -25.73 17.74 5.26
N LEU A 732 -26.16 16.76 6.06
CA LEU A 732 -27.56 16.36 6.18
C LEU A 732 -28.41 17.45 6.85
N PHE A 733 -27.91 18.02 7.95
CA PHE A 733 -28.60 19.11 8.66
C PHE A 733 -28.80 20.33 7.77
N ASN A 734 -27.81 20.69 6.95
CA ASN A 734 -27.94 21.81 6.02
C ASN A 734 -29.04 21.56 4.97
N LYS A 735 -29.16 20.34 4.45
CA LYS A 735 -30.29 19.97 3.57
C LYS A 735 -31.63 19.95 4.30
N LEU A 736 -31.68 19.56 5.58
CA LEU A 736 -32.88 19.66 6.42
C LEU A 736 -33.31 21.12 6.57
N VAL A 737 -32.37 22.04 6.85
CA VAL A 737 -32.65 23.46 7.04
C VAL A 737 -33.22 24.10 5.77
N LEU A 738 -32.79 23.67 4.57
CA LEU A 738 -33.39 24.09 3.30
C LEU A 738 -34.87 23.65 3.15
N CYS A 739 -35.29 22.62 3.87
CA CYS A 739 -36.69 22.18 3.91
C CYS A 739 -37.54 22.99 4.92
N CYS A 740 -36.92 23.85 5.73
CA CYS A 740 -37.59 24.67 6.74
C CYS A 740 -37.87 26.09 6.21
N ILE A 741 -39.14 26.51 6.20
CA ILE A 741 -39.51 27.91 5.93
C ILE A 741 -39.57 28.67 7.26
N GLN A 742 -38.70 29.68 7.39
CA GLN A 742 -38.53 30.65 8.51
C GLN A 742 -37.76 30.16 9.77
N ARG A 743 -36.70 30.91 10.12
CA ARG A 743 -35.76 30.68 11.24
C ARG A 743 -36.06 31.60 12.43
N ARG A 744 -36.06 31.08 13.67
CA ARG A 744 -35.65 31.78 14.92
C ARG A 744 -35.71 30.86 16.15
N GLY A 745 -34.71 30.97 17.05
CA GLY A 745 -34.77 30.52 18.45
C GLY A 745 -33.40 30.14 19.05
N SER A 746 -33.13 30.58 20.29
CA SER A 746 -31.92 30.30 21.11
C SER A 746 -32.30 29.73 22.48
N ASP A 747 -31.41 28.92 23.08
CA ASP A 747 -30.98 28.89 24.50
C ASP A 747 -30.50 27.48 24.97
N PHE A 748 -29.66 27.48 26.01
CA PHE A 748 -28.73 26.42 26.50
C PHE A 748 -29.34 25.06 26.88
N LYS A 749 -30.60 25.06 27.29
CA LYS A 749 -31.40 23.88 27.57
C LYS A 749 -32.83 24.34 27.36
N ILE A 750 -33.53 23.71 26.44
CA ILE A 750 -34.92 24.05 26.21
C ILE A 750 -35.69 23.67 27.48
N GLU A 751 -36.21 24.65 28.21
CA GLU A 751 -37.19 24.39 29.26
C GLU A 751 -38.58 24.21 28.62
N PRO A 752 -39.38 23.21 29.02
CA PRO A 752 -40.70 22.97 28.43
C PRO A 752 -41.61 24.20 28.42
N LYS A 753 -41.53 25.05 29.46
CA LYS A 753 -42.31 26.30 29.54
C LYS A 753 -41.87 27.34 28.50
N VAL A 754 -40.56 27.57 28.38
CA VAL A 754 -39.99 28.52 27.41
C VAL A 754 -40.26 28.05 25.97
N LEU A 755 -40.16 26.73 25.74
CA LEU A 755 -40.53 26.14 24.46
C LEU A 755 -42.00 26.39 24.15
N ALA A 756 -42.90 26.07 25.06
CA ALA A 756 -44.33 26.28 24.86
C ALA A 756 -44.65 27.75 24.55
N ASP A 757 -44.05 28.69 25.29
CA ASP A 757 -44.24 30.13 25.07
C ASP A 757 -43.71 30.59 23.70
N THR A 758 -42.62 29.98 23.21
CA THR A 758 -42.06 30.25 21.89
C THR A 758 -42.94 29.67 20.78
N LEU A 759 -43.38 28.41 20.92
CA LEU A 759 -44.16 27.68 19.91
C LEU A 759 -45.58 28.24 19.72
N LYS A 760 -46.16 28.89 20.74
CA LYS A 760 -47.47 29.57 20.63
C LYS A 760 -47.57 30.54 19.46
N ASN A 761 -46.46 31.19 19.11
CA ASN A 761 -46.42 32.27 18.11
C ASN A 761 -45.89 31.81 16.73
N VAL A 762 -45.60 30.52 16.56
CA VAL A 762 -44.98 29.98 15.33
C VAL A 762 -45.92 29.00 14.64
N SER A 763 -46.24 29.26 13.37
CA SER A 763 -47.00 28.31 12.55
C SER A 763 -46.09 27.23 11.97
N ARG A 764 -46.45 25.95 12.17
CA ARG A 764 -45.67 24.76 11.72
C ARG A 764 -44.21 24.79 12.22
N PRO A 765 -44.00 24.86 13.55
CA PRO A 765 -42.66 25.02 14.09
C PRO A 765 -41.76 23.82 13.79
N TRP A 766 -40.49 24.11 13.53
CA TRP A 766 -39.43 23.12 13.58
C TRP A 766 -38.63 23.33 14.86
N VAL A 767 -38.33 22.25 15.56
CA VAL A 767 -37.56 22.27 16.81
C VAL A 767 -36.35 21.38 16.63
N TYR A 768 -35.16 21.93 16.87
CA TYR A 768 -33.91 21.17 16.88
C TYR A 768 -33.49 20.94 18.33
N ILE A 769 -33.19 19.69 18.67
CA ILE A 769 -32.80 19.26 20.00
C ILE A 769 -31.53 18.44 19.87
N SER A 770 -30.39 18.98 20.32
CA SER A 770 -29.14 18.22 20.44
C SER A 770 -29.17 17.38 21.73
N GLY A 771 -29.17 16.06 21.59
CA GLY A 771 -29.16 15.15 22.72
C GLY A 771 -29.13 13.66 22.31
N PRO A 772 -28.85 12.74 23.25
CA PRO A 772 -28.83 12.97 24.69
C PRO A 772 -27.72 13.89 25.21
N THR A 773 -26.55 13.87 24.57
CA THR A 773 -25.45 14.79 24.89
C THR A 773 -25.63 16.13 24.16
N ILE A 774 -25.74 17.22 24.93
CA ILE A 774 -26.00 18.57 24.44
C ILE A 774 -24.67 19.23 24.02
N ASN A 775 -24.43 19.47 22.73
CA ASN A 775 -23.32 20.30 22.27
C ASN A 775 -23.73 21.79 22.27
N PRO A 776 -22.92 22.74 22.78
CA PRO A 776 -21.56 22.63 23.31
C PRO A 776 -21.41 22.37 24.82
N THR A 777 -22.51 22.24 25.56
CA THR A 777 -22.49 22.23 27.03
C THR A 777 -21.92 20.94 27.66
N GLY A 778 -22.04 19.82 26.96
CA GLY A 778 -21.73 18.47 27.48
C GLY A 778 -22.74 17.94 28.51
N PHE A 779 -23.86 18.64 28.77
CA PHE A 779 -24.90 18.14 29.66
C PHE A 779 -25.72 17.02 29.00
N LEU A 780 -26.38 16.20 29.82
CA LEU A 780 -27.21 15.10 29.36
C LEU A 780 -28.70 15.40 29.59
N TYR A 781 -29.50 15.22 28.54
CA TYR A 781 -30.95 15.13 28.67
C TYR A 781 -31.35 13.76 29.22
N SER A 782 -32.14 13.71 30.30
CA SER A 782 -32.72 12.47 30.82
C SER A 782 -33.95 12.02 30.01
N ASP A 783 -34.38 10.77 30.17
CA ASP A 783 -35.64 10.26 29.58
C ASP A 783 -36.87 11.11 29.98
N SER A 784 -36.89 11.66 31.20
CA SER A 784 -37.94 12.61 31.62
C SER A 784 -37.85 13.94 30.88
N ASP A 785 -36.66 14.51 30.72
CA ASP A 785 -36.52 15.81 30.06
C ASP A 785 -37.01 15.73 28.60
N ILE A 786 -36.58 14.70 27.85
CA ILE A 786 -36.94 14.58 26.44
C ILE A 786 -38.43 14.28 26.25
N ARG A 787 -39.04 13.48 27.14
CA ARG A 787 -40.48 13.22 27.13
C ARG A 787 -41.29 14.51 27.33
N ASP A 788 -40.88 15.37 28.25
CA ASP A 788 -41.56 16.65 28.50
C ASP A 788 -41.43 17.58 27.29
N LEU A 789 -40.26 17.64 26.66
CA LEU A 789 -40.02 18.43 25.44
C LEU A 789 -40.83 17.94 24.24
N LEU A 790 -40.86 16.63 24.02
CA LEU A 790 -41.64 16.02 22.95
C LEU A 790 -43.14 16.21 23.17
N SER A 791 -43.59 16.20 24.44
CA SER A 791 -44.99 16.49 24.80
C SER A 791 -45.41 17.90 24.40
N VAL A 792 -44.56 18.90 24.68
CA VAL A 792 -44.79 20.28 24.24
C VAL A 792 -44.76 20.36 22.70
N CYS A 793 -43.77 19.75 22.04
CA CYS A 793 -43.70 19.75 20.58
C CYS A 793 -44.95 19.14 19.93
N ALA A 794 -45.46 18.05 20.49
CA ALA A 794 -46.67 17.38 20.02
C ALA A 794 -47.92 18.25 20.17
N GLU A 795 -48.05 18.99 21.28
CA GLU A 795 -49.16 19.94 21.52
C GLU A 795 -49.29 20.99 20.40
N TYR A 796 -48.16 21.52 19.95
CA TYR A 796 -48.13 22.55 18.89
C TYR A 796 -48.03 21.96 17.48
N GLY A 797 -47.85 20.65 17.34
CA GLY A 797 -47.73 19.95 16.04
C GLY A 797 -46.39 20.23 15.33
N ALA A 798 -45.30 20.32 16.10
CA ALA A 798 -43.97 20.64 15.63
C ALA A 798 -43.28 19.49 14.89
N ARG A 799 -42.38 19.81 13.94
CA ARG A 799 -41.41 18.86 13.40
C ARG A 799 -40.14 18.92 14.25
N VAL A 800 -39.75 17.81 14.87
CA VAL A 800 -38.63 17.76 15.81
C VAL A 800 -37.45 17.03 15.17
N VAL A 801 -36.31 17.72 15.08
CA VAL A 801 -35.01 17.12 14.75
C VAL A 801 -34.29 16.79 16.05
N LEU A 802 -34.17 15.51 16.35
CA LEU A 802 -33.38 14.98 17.46
C LEU A 802 -31.99 14.68 16.93
N ASP A 803 -31.00 15.46 17.34
CA ASP A 803 -29.62 15.34 16.91
C ASP A 803 -28.77 14.62 17.95
N THR A 804 -28.48 13.35 17.68
CA THR A 804 -27.62 12.48 18.50
C THR A 804 -26.16 12.50 18.04
N SER A 805 -25.77 13.35 17.10
CA SER A 805 -24.44 13.33 16.46
C SER A 805 -23.30 13.53 17.45
N PHE A 806 -23.54 14.21 18.58
CA PHE A 806 -22.54 14.45 19.64
C PHE A 806 -22.62 13.45 20.80
N SER A 807 -23.43 12.40 20.68
CA SER A 807 -23.63 11.36 21.70
C SER A 807 -22.73 10.14 21.45
N GLY A 808 -22.68 9.23 22.43
CA GLY A 808 -21.84 8.03 22.41
C GLY A 808 -20.55 8.15 23.23
N LEU A 809 -20.15 9.37 23.60
CA LEU A 809 -18.98 9.67 24.43
C LEU A 809 -19.36 10.19 25.84
N GLU A 810 -20.43 9.64 26.42
CA GLU A 810 -20.83 9.92 27.79
C GLU A 810 -19.92 9.15 28.76
N TYR A 811 -19.23 9.88 29.63
CA TYR A 811 -18.27 9.32 30.59
C TYR A 811 -18.68 9.51 32.07
N GLN A 812 -19.76 10.25 32.34
CA GLN A 812 -20.35 10.37 33.66
C GLN A 812 -21.88 10.15 33.59
N THR A 813 -22.27 8.88 33.68
CA THR A 813 -23.67 8.44 33.51
C THR A 813 -24.33 7.98 34.82
N ASP A 814 -23.68 8.17 35.97
CA ASP A 814 -24.22 7.73 37.26
C ASP A 814 -25.54 8.45 37.58
N GLY A 815 -26.62 7.67 37.72
CA GLY A 815 -27.96 8.20 37.99
C GLY A 815 -28.65 8.86 36.78
N TRP A 816 -28.05 8.83 35.59
CA TRP A 816 -28.68 9.30 34.36
C TRP A 816 -29.62 8.23 33.77
N SER A 817 -30.83 8.64 33.39
CA SER A 817 -31.78 7.77 32.70
C SER A 817 -31.65 7.92 31.18
N GLN A 818 -31.15 6.86 30.55
CA GLN A 818 -31.03 6.76 29.10
C GLN A 818 -32.39 6.92 28.41
N TRP A 819 -32.39 7.55 27.24
CA TRP A 819 -33.59 7.76 26.44
C TRP A 819 -34.26 6.45 26.04
N ASN A 820 -35.59 6.41 26.17
CA ASN A 820 -36.43 5.43 25.52
C ASN A 820 -37.48 6.18 24.68
N LEU A 821 -37.09 6.50 23.44
CA LEU A 821 -37.92 7.31 22.55
C LEU A 821 -39.18 6.57 22.08
N GLU A 822 -39.19 5.26 21.97
CA GLU A 822 -40.36 4.44 21.63
C GLU A 822 -41.45 4.60 22.70
N ARG A 823 -41.08 4.47 23.98
CA ARG A 823 -41.99 4.73 25.10
C ARG A 823 -42.42 6.19 25.14
N SER A 824 -41.49 7.11 24.90
CA SER A 824 -41.76 8.55 25.00
C SER A 824 -42.69 9.03 23.89
N LEU A 825 -42.51 8.56 22.66
CA LEU A 825 -43.35 8.87 21.50
C LEU A 825 -44.70 8.17 21.54
N SER A 826 -44.76 6.90 21.98
CA SER A 826 -46.03 6.16 22.10
C SER A 826 -46.94 6.70 23.20
N ALA A 827 -46.39 7.36 24.22
CA ALA A 827 -47.15 8.01 25.27
C ALA A 827 -47.76 9.37 24.87
N LEU A 828 -47.43 9.90 23.69
CA LEU A 828 -47.92 11.19 23.22
C LEU A 828 -49.35 11.06 22.66
N ASN A 829 -50.26 11.92 23.15
CA ASN A 829 -51.57 12.08 22.54
C ASN A 829 -51.45 13.01 21.32
N PHE A 830 -51.59 12.47 20.11
CA PHE A 830 -51.56 13.23 18.86
C PHE A 830 -52.80 14.13 18.72
N SER A 831 -52.77 15.31 19.33
CA SER A 831 -53.83 16.32 19.18
C SER A 831 -53.78 17.01 17.79
N ARG A 832 -52.63 16.96 17.11
CA ARG A 832 -52.43 17.48 15.74
C ARG A 832 -51.65 16.48 14.86
N PRO A 833 -52.10 16.20 13.63
CA PRO A 833 -51.46 15.21 12.74
C PRO A 833 -50.14 15.68 12.10
N SER A 834 -49.70 16.93 12.34
CA SER A 834 -48.49 17.50 11.73
C SER A 834 -47.20 17.24 12.51
N PHE A 835 -47.28 16.65 13.71
CA PHE A 835 -46.10 16.32 14.51
C PHE A 835 -45.29 15.20 13.85
N SER A 836 -43.97 15.38 13.77
CA SER A 836 -43.05 14.34 13.27
C SER A 836 -41.72 14.42 14.00
N ALA A 837 -41.16 13.28 14.40
CA ALA A 837 -39.80 13.19 14.93
C ALA A 837 -38.84 12.68 13.84
N ILE A 838 -37.68 13.30 13.76
CA ILE A 838 -36.60 13.01 12.81
C ILE A 838 -35.36 12.77 13.66
N LEU A 839 -34.60 11.72 13.37
CA LEU A 839 -33.35 11.42 14.08
C LEU A 839 -32.16 11.71 13.17
N LEU A 840 -31.32 12.67 13.55
CA LEU A 840 -30.03 12.95 12.93
C LEU A 840 -28.94 12.36 13.83
N GLY A 841 -27.96 11.67 13.26
CA GLY A 841 -26.84 11.12 14.02
C GLY A 841 -25.56 11.01 13.21
N GLU A 842 -24.48 10.73 13.93
CA GLU A 842 -23.12 10.59 13.39
C GLU A 842 -22.42 9.43 14.07
N LEU A 843 -21.80 8.55 13.28
CA LEU A 843 -21.18 7.33 13.82
C LEU A 843 -19.73 7.54 14.30
N SER A 844 -19.10 8.67 13.98
CA SER A 844 -17.68 8.90 14.25
C SER A 844 -17.35 8.91 15.75
N PHE A 845 -18.11 9.64 16.57
CA PHE A 845 -17.95 9.64 18.03
C PHE A 845 -18.45 8.34 18.67
N GLU A 846 -19.61 7.86 18.23
CA GLU A 846 -20.28 6.67 18.74
C GLU A 846 -19.46 5.37 18.58
N LEU A 847 -18.56 5.32 17.60
CA LEU A 847 -17.67 4.19 17.28
C LEU A 847 -16.18 4.57 17.32
N THR A 848 -15.85 5.69 17.97
CA THR A 848 -14.47 6.13 18.21
C THR A 848 -13.60 6.23 16.94
N ALA A 849 -14.24 6.46 15.80
CA ALA A 849 -13.66 6.51 14.46
C ALA A 849 -13.23 7.93 14.08
N ALA A 850 -12.36 8.53 14.89
CA ALA A 850 -11.83 9.87 14.64
C ALA A 850 -11.27 10.01 13.21
N GLY A 851 -11.60 11.11 12.53
CA GLY A 851 -11.21 11.39 11.14
C GLY A 851 -11.97 10.62 10.05
N HIS A 852 -12.92 9.76 10.43
CA HIS A 852 -13.84 9.09 9.52
C HIS A 852 -15.27 9.47 9.90
N GLU A 853 -15.92 10.24 9.04
CA GLU A 853 -17.27 10.77 9.32
C GLU A 853 -18.33 10.01 8.56
N PHE A 854 -19.47 9.83 9.21
CA PHE A 854 -20.60 9.13 8.63
C PHE A 854 -21.87 9.63 9.30
N GLY A 855 -22.56 10.54 8.61
CA GLY A 855 -23.85 11.06 9.03
C GLY A 855 -24.99 10.18 8.56
N PHE A 856 -26.02 10.04 9.37
CA PHE A 856 -27.27 9.39 8.99
C PHE A 856 -28.48 10.18 9.48
N LEU A 857 -29.57 10.10 8.72
CA LEU A 857 -30.82 10.77 8.99
C LEU A 857 -31.98 9.77 8.83
N ILE A 858 -32.79 9.59 9.87
CA ILE A 858 -33.96 8.71 9.87
C ILE A 858 -35.23 9.56 9.75
N LEU A 859 -36.01 9.30 8.70
CA LEU A 859 -37.23 10.03 8.36
C LEU A 859 -38.41 9.07 8.22
N ASN A 860 -39.58 9.53 8.67
CA ASN A 860 -40.87 8.84 8.47
C ASN A 860 -41.84 9.63 7.57
N ASP A 861 -41.52 10.89 7.22
CA ASP A 861 -42.35 11.75 6.37
C ASP A 861 -41.97 11.56 4.89
N SER A 862 -42.86 10.95 4.11
CA SER A 862 -42.65 10.67 2.68
C SER A 862 -42.34 11.93 1.85
N SER A 863 -42.92 13.09 2.20
CA SER A 863 -42.67 14.34 1.48
C SER A 863 -41.23 14.84 1.69
N LEU A 864 -40.68 14.66 2.89
CA LEU A 864 -39.29 14.99 3.18
C LEU A 864 -38.35 13.97 2.53
N ILE A 865 -38.69 12.68 2.58
CA ILE A 865 -37.91 11.60 1.93
C ILE A 865 -37.75 11.88 0.43
N ASP A 866 -38.86 12.16 -0.27
CA ASP A 866 -38.83 12.50 -1.69
C ASP A 866 -37.98 13.76 -1.95
N THR A 867 -38.07 14.76 -1.08
CA THR A 867 -37.25 15.98 -1.18
C THR A 867 -35.76 15.68 -1.07
N PHE A 868 -35.36 14.82 -0.13
CA PHE A 868 -33.96 14.43 0.05
C PHE A 868 -33.39 13.61 -1.10
N TYR A 869 -34.15 12.65 -1.64
CA TYR A 869 -33.73 11.94 -2.85
C TYR A 869 -33.58 12.85 -4.06
N ASN A 870 -34.31 13.98 -4.06
CA ASN A 870 -34.19 15.04 -5.05
C ASN A 870 -33.10 16.08 -4.74
N PHE A 871 -32.25 15.91 -3.73
CA PHE A 871 -31.02 16.69 -3.54
C PHE A 871 -29.82 15.98 -4.17
N PRO A 872 -29.54 16.19 -5.46
CA PRO A 872 -28.48 15.48 -6.17
C PRO A 872 -27.05 15.93 -5.79
N SER A 873 -26.90 17.01 -5.03
CA SER A 873 -25.64 17.51 -4.47
C SER A 873 -25.37 17.04 -3.04
N LEU A 874 -26.23 16.21 -2.45
CA LEU A 874 -25.96 15.63 -1.14
C LEU A 874 -24.71 14.75 -1.20
N SER A 875 -23.67 15.16 -0.49
CA SER A 875 -22.42 14.42 -0.29
C SER A 875 -22.70 13.09 0.40
N ARG A 876 -22.58 11.96 -0.31
CA ARG A 876 -22.85 10.61 0.22
C ARG A 876 -21.56 9.86 0.54
N PRO A 877 -21.56 9.01 1.59
CA PRO A 877 -20.39 8.22 1.94
C PRO A 877 -20.14 7.16 0.89
N HIS A 878 -18.86 6.99 0.54
CA HIS A 878 -18.40 5.97 -0.39
C HIS A 878 -18.54 4.55 0.19
N SER A 879 -18.54 3.56 -0.68
CA SER A 879 -18.72 2.14 -0.42
C SER A 879 -17.76 1.60 0.63
N THR A 880 -16.46 1.94 0.53
CA THR A 880 -15.46 1.47 1.50
C THR A 880 -15.71 2.07 2.90
N LEU A 881 -16.19 3.31 3.02
CA LEU A 881 -16.58 3.91 4.30
C LEU A 881 -17.82 3.24 4.90
N LYS A 882 -18.83 2.97 4.06
CA LYS A 882 -20.01 2.19 4.47
C LYS A 882 -19.60 0.82 5.00
N TYR A 883 -18.69 0.13 4.32
CA TYR A 883 -18.16 -1.14 4.77
C TYR A 883 -17.46 -1.02 6.13
N THR A 884 -16.56 -0.04 6.29
CA THR A 884 -15.86 0.23 7.55
C THR A 884 -16.86 0.40 8.70
N PHE A 885 -17.85 1.28 8.54
CA PHE A 885 -18.84 1.53 9.58
C PHE A 885 -19.74 0.32 9.83
N LYS A 886 -20.09 -0.46 8.79
CA LYS A 886 -20.80 -1.72 8.98
C LYS A 886 -20.00 -2.72 9.82
N ARG A 887 -18.70 -2.86 9.56
CA ARG A 887 -17.81 -3.75 10.30
C ARG A 887 -17.72 -3.33 11.77
N LEU A 888 -17.54 -2.03 12.04
CA LEU A 888 -17.50 -1.47 13.40
C LEU A 888 -18.82 -1.63 14.15
N LEU A 889 -19.96 -1.38 13.49
CA LEU A 889 -21.28 -1.64 14.06
C LEU A 889 -21.46 -3.13 14.35
N GLY A 890 -20.94 -4.02 13.49
CA GLY A 890 -20.91 -5.46 13.73
C GLY A 890 -20.17 -5.83 15.02
N LEU A 891 -18.97 -5.27 15.23
CA LEU A 891 -18.18 -5.48 16.46
C LEU A 891 -18.94 -4.99 17.70
N LYS A 892 -19.55 -3.81 17.61
CA LYS A 892 -20.36 -3.24 18.71
C LYS A 892 -21.58 -4.10 19.03
N ASN A 893 -22.34 -4.51 18.01
CA ASN A 893 -23.56 -5.30 18.17
C ASN A 893 -23.26 -6.72 18.70
N GLN A 894 -22.09 -7.28 18.34
CA GLN A 894 -21.61 -8.55 18.86
C GLN A 894 -21.03 -8.44 20.28
N LYS A 895 -20.92 -7.21 20.81
CA LYS A 895 -20.27 -6.90 22.10
C LYS A 895 -18.85 -7.48 22.16
N ASP A 896 -18.10 -7.29 21.09
CA ASP A 896 -16.69 -7.67 21.05
C ASP A 896 -15.95 -7.05 22.24
N GLU A 897 -15.30 -7.90 23.04
CA GLU A 897 -14.71 -7.50 24.32
C GLU A 897 -13.57 -6.50 24.11
N HIS A 898 -12.73 -6.74 23.10
CA HIS A 898 -11.60 -5.88 22.79
C HIS A 898 -12.07 -4.50 22.32
N PHE A 899 -13.00 -4.44 21.38
CA PHE A 899 -13.53 -3.18 20.88
C PHE A 899 -14.28 -2.39 21.96
N SER A 900 -15.05 -3.09 22.82
CA SER A 900 -15.74 -2.45 23.95
C SER A 900 -14.77 -1.85 24.96
N ASN A 901 -13.66 -2.54 25.27
CA ASN A 901 -12.61 -2.01 26.14
C ASN A 901 -11.94 -0.75 25.56
N LEU A 902 -11.63 -0.75 24.25
CA LEU A 902 -11.08 0.43 23.58
C LEU A 902 -12.01 1.65 23.66
N MET A 903 -13.33 1.44 23.53
CA MET A 903 -14.30 2.51 23.68
C MET A 903 -14.37 3.04 25.12
N LEU A 904 -14.27 2.15 26.12
CA LEU A 904 -14.21 2.54 27.54
C LEU A 904 -12.94 3.34 27.86
N ASP A 905 -11.79 2.92 27.34
CA ASP A 905 -10.51 3.61 27.52
C ASP A 905 -10.58 5.05 27.00
N GLN A 906 -11.19 5.27 25.82
CA GLN A 906 -11.38 6.62 25.30
C GLN A 906 -12.32 7.47 26.16
N LYS A 907 -13.40 6.89 26.69
CA LYS A 907 -14.31 7.60 27.61
C LYS A 907 -13.60 8.01 28.90
N GLU A 908 -12.79 7.12 29.48
CA GLU A 908 -12.03 7.41 30.69
C GLU A 908 -10.93 8.46 30.43
N GLU A 909 -10.28 8.43 29.28
CA GLU A 909 -9.33 9.48 28.86
C GLU A 909 -10.02 10.86 28.75
N LEU A 910 -11.18 10.94 28.10
CA LEU A 910 -11.95 12.19 28.00
C LEU A 910 -12.38 12.70 29.39
N LYS A 911 -12.79 11.80 30.28
CA LYS A 911 -13.14 12.14 31.67
C LYS A 911 -11.94 12.69 32.45
N ASN A 912 -10.77 12.06 32.31
CA ASN A 912 -9.54 12.52 32.93
C ASN A 912 -9.14 13.92 32.44
N ARG A 913 -9.24 14.15 31.12
CA ARG A 913 -9.00 15.46 30.51
C ARG A 913 -10.01 16.51 30.95
N ALA A 914 -11.29 16.17 30.99
CA ALA A 914 -12.34 17.07 31.50
C ALA A 914 -12.01 17.50 32.94
N ASN A 915 -11.69 16.54 33.83
CA ASN A 915 -11.32 16.82 35.21
C ASN A 915 -10.05 17.68 35.32
N HIS A 916 -9.05 17.43 34.48
CA HIS A 916 -7.82 18.21 34.43
C HIS A 916 -8.11 19.66 33.98
N LEU A 917 -8.85 19.82 32.88
CA LEU A 917 -9.20 21.14 32.34
C LEU A 917 -10.07 21.95 33.31
N ILE A 918 -11.06 21.32 33.97
CA ILE A 918 -11.89 21.97 35.01
C ILE A 918 -10.99 22.60 36.08
N LYS A 919 -10.05 21.81 36.65
CA LYS A 919 -9.13 22.28 37.68
C LYS A 919 -8.29 23.45 37.20
N THR A 920 -7.74 23.35 35.98
CA THR A 920 -6.93 24.41 35.38
C THR A 920 -7.74 25.68 35.17
N LEU A 921 -8.90 25.61 34.51
CA LEU A 921 -9.77 26.75 34.23
C LEU A 921 -10.21 27.46 35.51
N GLN A 922 -10.66 26.71 36.52
CA GLN A 922 -11.05 27.26 37.82
C GLN A 922 -9.86 27.96 38.51
N SER A 923 -8.68 27.35 38.50
CA SER A 923 -7.47 27.97 39.05
C SER A 923 -7.04 29.23 38.28
N CYS A 924 -7.45 29.36 37.02
CA CYS A 924 -7.20 30.50 36.15
C CYS A 924 -8.32 31.55 36.18
N GLY A 925 -9.31 31.43 37.08
CA GLY A 925 -10.37 32.42 37.24
C GLY A 925 -11.50 32.34 36.21
N TRP A 926 -11.72 31.15 35.66
CA TRP A 926 -12.88 30.84 34.82
C TRP A 926 -13.95 30.11 35.64
N ASP A 927 -15.22 30.44 35.40
CA ASP A 927 -16.37 29.71 35.95
C ASP A 927 -16.79 28.62 34.97
N VAL A 928 -16.52 27.36 35.32
CA VAL A 928 -16.70 26.21 34.43
C VAL A 928 -18.09 25.59 34.61
N ALA A 929 -18.79 25.34 33.50
CA ALA A 929 -19.97 24.48 33.48
C ALA A 929 -19.51 23.04 33.20
N SER A 930 -19.51 22.20 34.24
CA SER A 930 -19.04 20.81 34.15
C SER A 930 -20.07 19.94 33.41
N GLY A 931 -19.77 19.59 32.15
CA GLY A 931 -20.52 18.61 31.37
C GLY A 931 -20.26 17.16 31.80
N CYS A 932 -21.16 16.25 31.43
CA CYS A 932 -21.15 14.83 31.77
C CYS A 932 -20.79 13.90 30.58
N GLY A 933 -20.61 14.46 29.38
CA GLY A 933 -20.29 13.70 28.17
C GLY A 933 -19.92 14.57 26.96
N GLY A 934 -19.48 13.91 25.90
CA GLY A 934 -19.06 14.56 24.65
C GLY A 934 -17.60 15.02 24.70
N ILE A 935 -17.24 15.91 23.78
CA ILE A 935 -15.87 16.43 23.63
C ILE A 935 -15.72 17.91 23.98
N SER A 936 -16.81 18.58 24.38
CA SER A 936 -16.87 20.02 24.58
C SER A 936 -17.10 20.38 26.05
N MET A 937 -16.57 21.53 26.46
CA MET A 937 -16.80 22.13 27.77
C MET A 937 -17.00 23.64 27.65
N LEU A 938 -17.89 24.19 28.48
CA LEU A 938 -18.11 25.64 28.55
C LEU A 938 -17.49 26.24 29.80
N ALA A 939 -16.86 27.41 29.64
CA ALA A 939 -16.39 28.20 30.77
C ALA A 939 -16.53 29.70 30.50
N LYS A 940 -16.90 30.43 31.55
CA LYS A 940 -17.04 31.88 31.55
C LYS A 940 -15.77 32.54 32.10
N PRO A 941 -15.16 33.51 31.40
CA PRO A 941 -13.91 34.15 31.83
C PRO A 941 -14.12 35.25 32.90
N SER A 942 -14.80 34.91 34.00
CA SER A 942 -15.26 35.87 34.99
C SER A 942 -14.16 36.76 35.58
N ALA A 943 -12.94 36.25 35.75
CA ALA A 943 -11.82 37.05 36.26
C ALA A 943 -11.19 38.02 35.23
N TYR A 944 -11.54 37.89 33.95
CA TYR A 944 -10.96 38.65 32.84
C TYR A 944 -11.89 39.74 32.32
N ILE A 945 -13.21 39.54 32.39
CA ILE A 945 -14.21 40.48 31.86
C ILE A 945 -13.99 41.90 32.43
N GLY A 946 -13.91 42.87 31.54
CA GLY A 946 -13.70 44.28 31.84
C GLY A 946 -12.24 44.70 32.06
N LYS A 947 -11.29 43.77 32.07
CA LYS A 947 -9.86 44.10 32.23
C LYS A 947 -9.27 44.66 30.94
N PRO A 948 -8.39 45.68 31.01
CA PRO A 948 -7.67 46.15 29.85
C PRO A 948 -6.66 45.10 29.40
N PHE A 949 -6.54 44.91 28.09
CA PHE A 949 -5.61 43.97 27.48
C PHE A 949 -4.91 44.62 26.29
N LYS A 950 -3.61 44.38 26.15
CA LYS A 950 -2.79 44.92 25.08
C LYS A 950 -1.71 43.93 24.66
N VAL A 951 -1.74 43.51 23.39
CA VAL A 951 -0.69 42.68 22.76
C VAL A 951 -0.71 42.94 21.24
N ASP A 952 0.44 43.03 20.58
CA ASP A 952 0.55 43.08 19.11
C ASP A 952 -0.44 44.01 18.39
N GLY A 953 -0.55 45.26 18.86
CA GLY A 953 -1.46 46.26 18.29
C GLY A 953 -2.95 46.03 18.55
N PHE A 954 -3.31 44.98 19.29
CA PHE A 954 -4.66 44.71 19.76
C PHE A 954 -4.83 45.26 21.18
N GLU A 955 -5.63 46.32 21.32
CA GLU A 955 -5.93 46.97 22.60
C GLU A 955 -7.45 46.98 22.82
N CYS A 956 -7.92 46.31 23.85
CA CYS A 956 -9.35 46.21 24.17
C CYS A 956 -9.60 46.11 25.67
N LYS A 957 -10.88 46.20 26.05
CA LYS A 957 -11.35 45.66 27.33
C LYS A 957 -11.91 44.26 27.06
N LEU A 958 -11.45 43.27 27.82
CA LEU A 958 -11.83 41.89 27.59
C LEU A 958 -13.33 41.67 27.86
N ASP A 959 -13.99 40.94 26.97
CA ASP A 959 -15.36 40.46 27.09
C ASP A 959 -15.48 39.02 26.56
N GLY A 960 -16.67 38.41 26.63
CA GLY A 960 -16.87 37.03 26.18
C GLY A 960 -16.63 36.80 24.68
N CYS A 961 -16.69 37.85 23.86
CA CYS A 961 -16.54 37.75 22.40
C CYS A 961 -15.08 37.93 21.97
N ASN A 962 -14.40 38.93 22.52
CA ASN A 962 -13.05 39.31 22.09
C ASN A 962 -11.93 38.52 22.79
N ILE A 963 -12.25 37.75 23.85
CA ILE A 963 -11.27 36.96 24.59
C ILE A 963 -10.63 35.85 23.75
N ARG A 964 -11.35 35.30 22.76
CA ARG A 964 -10.79 34.36 21.77
C ARG A 964 -9.55 34.95 21.10
N GLU A 965 -9.67 36.16 20.58
CA GLU A 965 -8.58 36.85 19.88
C GLU A 965 -7.43 37.20 20.83
N ALA A 966 -7.75 37.61 22.07
CA ALA A 966 -6.76 37.92 23.09
C ALA A 966 -5.89 36.69 23.45
N ILE A 967 -6.51 35.53 23.66
CA ILE A 967 -5.82 34.28 23.99
C ILE A 967 -4.98 33.80 22.80
N LEU A 968 -5.55 33.86 21.59
CA LEU A 968 -4.87 33.47 20.36
C LEU A 968 -3.59 34.30 20.15
N ARG A 969 -3.67 35.63 20.22
CA ARG A 969 -2.50 36.50 20.05
C ARG A 969 -1.46 36.35 21.15
N ALA A 970 -1.88 36.22 22.41
CA ALA A 970 -0.94 36.14 23.52
C ALA A 970 -0.24 34.77 23.63
N THR A 971 -0.90 33.69 23.23
CA THR A 971 -0.43 32.32 23.57
C THR A 971 -0.40 31.34 22.41
N GLY A 972 -1.01 31.67 21.27
CA GLY A 972 -1.20 30.76 20.14
C GLY A 972 -2.31 29.73 20.33
N LEU A 973 -3.17 29.87 21.35
CA LEU A 973 -4.30 28.97 21.61
C LEU A 973 -5.60 29.52 21.00
N CYS A 974 -6.28 28.72 20.19
CA CYS A 974 -7.58 29.04 19.61
C CYS A 974 -8.72 28.33 20.37
N ILE A 975 -9.76 29.08 20.74
CA ILE A 975 -10.99 28.61 21.41
C ILE A 975 -12.22 29.22 20.73
N ASN A 976 -13.42 28.70 20.98
CA ASN A 976 -14.65 29.35 20.49
C ASN A 976 -15.16 30.40 21.50
N SER A 977 -15.54 31.59 21.03
CA SER A 977 -16.03 32.68 21.91
C SER A 977 -17.53 32.56 22.22
N SER A 978 -18.07 33.49 23.03
CA SER A 978 -19.52 33.59 23.27
C SER A 978 -20.34 33.88 22.00
N SER A 979 -19.71 34.43 20.95
CA SER A 979 -20.38 34.67 19.66
C SER A 979 -20.67 33.35 18.94
N TRP A 980 -19.73 32.40 18.99
CA TRP A 980 -19.90 31.07 18.40
C TRP A 980 -20.85 30.20 19.20
N THR A 981 -20.75 30.22 20.54
CA THR A 981 -21.62 29.41 21.40
C THR A 981 -23.07 29.91 21.40
N GLY A 982 -23.31 31.17 21.00
CA GLY A 982 -24.62 31.82 21.07
C GLY A 982 -25.07 32.10 22.51
N ILE A 983 -24.14 32.01 23.45
CA ILE A 983 -24.37 31.86 24.87
C ILE A 983 -23.64 33.01 25.58
N PRO A 984 -24.34 33.90 26.32
CA PRO A 984 -23.72 35.09 26.88
C PRO A 984 -22.51 34.78 27.78
N ASP A 985 -21.35 35.30 27.39
CA ASP A 985 -20.04 35.19 28.07
C ASP A 985 -19.42 33.79 28.20
N TYR A 986 -20.03 32.68 27.76
CA TYR A 986 -19.32 31.38 27.82
C TYR A 986 -18.59 31.08 26.53
N CYS A 987 -17.30 30.75 26.69
CA CYS A 987 -16.46 30.22 25.64
C CYS A 987 -16.50 28.69 25.67
N ARG A 988 -16.24 28.05 24.52
CA ARG A 988 -16.18 26.60 24.39
C ARG A 988 -14.74 26.12 24.17
N PHE A 989 -14.41 25.04 24.87
CA PHE A 989 -13.13 24.35 24.85
C PHE A 989 -13.36 22.89 24.44
N SER A 990 -12.66 22.43 23.41
CA SER A 990 -12.63 21.01 23.02
C SER A 990 -11.61 20.23 23.86
N LEU A 991 -11.95 18.99 24.22
CA LEU A 991 -11.16 18.06 25.02
C LEU A 991 -10.43 17.01 24.16
N ALA A 992 -10.94 16.76 22.96
CA ALA A 992 -10.52 15.66 22.09
C ALA A 992 -9.34 16.05 21.20
N LEU A 993 -8.23 16.48 21.81
CA LEU A 993 -6.98 16.84 21.12
C LEU A 993 -5.99 15.66 21.10
N GLU A 994 -4.87 15.79 20.38
CA GLU A 994 -3.70 14.94 20.64
C GLU A 994 -3.21 15.17 22.09
N SER A 995 -2.70 14.15 22.77
CA SER A 995 -2.26 14.26 24.17
C SER A 995 -1.20 15.36 24.38
N SER A 996 -0.26 15.49 23.44
CA SER A 996 0.79 16.52 23.47
C SER A 996 0.19 17.93 23.33
N GLU A 997 -0.73 18.11 22.39
CA GLU A 997 -1.45 19.37 22.15
C GLU A 997 -2.37 19.76 23.30
N PHE A 998 -3.05 18.80 23.93
CA PHE A 998 -3.89 19.04 25.11
C PHE A 998 -3.07 19.65 26.26
N GLU A 999 -1.92 19.05 26.59
CA GLU A 999 -1.03 19.57 27.64
C GLU A 999 -0.48 20.96 27.29
N ARG A 1000 -0.09 21.17 26.02
CA ARG A 1000 0.33 22.50 25.55
C ARG A 1000 -0.80 23.53 25.69
N ALA A 1001 -2.04 23.15 25.39
CA ALA A 1001 -3.21 24.02 25.49
C ALA A 1001 -3.50 24.43 26.93
N VAL A 1002 -3.46 23.48 27.87
CA VAL A 1002 -3.55 23.73 29.32
C VAL A 1002 -2.45 24.72 29.78
N GLY A 1003 -1.22 24.54 29.26
CA GLY A 1003 -0.12 25.46 29.48
C GLY A 1003 -0.38 26.87 28.91
N CYS A 1004 -1.01 27.00 27.75
CA CYS A 1004 -1.43 28.29 27.19
C CYS A 1004 -2.46 29.01 28.09
N ILE A 1005 -3.46 28.30 28.59
CA ILE A 1005 -4.48 28.86 29.50
C ILE A 1005 -3.81 29.43 30.76
N THR A 1006 -2.84 28.70 31.32
CA THR A 1006 -2.09 29.14 32.51
C THR A 1006 -1.22 30.37 32.20
N ARG A 1007 -0.54 30.40 31.05
CA ARG A 1007 0.25 31.57 30.62
C ARG A 1007 -0.61 32.80 30.38
N PHE A 1008 -1.80 32.63 29.81
CA PHE A 1008 -2.74 33.74 29.61
C PHE A 1008 -3.18 34.37 30.94
N LYS A 1009 -3.42 33.53 31.97
CA LYS A 1009 -3.66 34.00 33.33
C LYS A 1009 -2.51 34.87 33.84
N GLU A 1010 -1.27 34.43 33.68
CA GLU A 1010 -0.09 35.21 34.11
C GLU A 1010 0.02 36.54 33.36
N PHE A 1011 -0.27 36.55 32.07
CA PHE A 1011 -0.21 37.75 31.24
C PHE A 1011 -1.23 38.82 31.67
N VAL A 1012 -2.47 38.41 31.98
CA VAL A 1012 -3.56 39.36 32.29
C VAL A 1012 -3.74 39.62 33.79
N LEU A 1013 -3.52 38.60 34.61
CA LEU A 1013 -3.79 38.61 36.06
C LEU A 1013 -2.53 38.59 36.91
N GLY A 1014 -1.35 38.30 36.33
CA GLY A 1014 -0.08 38.29 37.03
C GLY A 1014 0.35 39.70 37.44
N CYS A 1015 0.58 39.89 38.73
CA CYS A 1015 1.13 41.12 39.30
C CYS A 1015 2.55 41.39 38.76
N ASN A 1016 2.67 42.11 37.64
CA ASN A 1016 3.78 43.02 37.32
C ASN A 1016 3.46 43.97 36.13
N ALA A 1017 2.18 44.32 35.94
CA ALA A 1017 1.73 45.30 34.93
C ALA A 1017 2.03 46.78 35.32
N GLN A 1018 3.20 47.04 35.93
CA GLN A 1018 3.69 48.41 36.18
C GLN A 1018 5.16 48.65 35.74
N ALA A 1019 5.83 47.71 35.08
CA ALA A 1019 7.25 47.87 34.69
C ALA A 1019 7.56 47.77 33.19
N GLN A 1020 6.59 47.94 32.29
CA GLN A 1020 6.84 48.09 30.84
C GLN A 1020 6.25 49.38 30.25
N VAL A 1021 6.34 50.46 31.02
CA VAL A 1021 6.36 51.83 30.48
C VAL A 1021 7.70 52.42 30.90
N ASN A 1022 8.77 52.05 30.19
CA ASN A 1022 10.06 52.75 30.04
C ASN A 1022 11.16 51.74 29.71
N GLY A 1023 11.54 51.65 28.44
CA GLY A 1023 12.71 50.88 28.00
C GLY A 1023 12.63 50.60 26.50
N THR A 1024 13.26 51.48 25.74
CA THR A 1024 13.48 51.52 24.28
C THR A 1024 13.61 50.20 23.56
#